data_AF-A0A3G2G8B0-F1
#
_entry.id   AF-A0A3G2G8B0-F1
#
_cell.length_a   1.000
_cell.length_b   1.000
_cell.length_c   1.000
_cell.angle_alpha   90.00
_cell.angle_beta   90.00
_cell.angle_gamma   90.00
#
_symmetry.space_group_name_H-M   'P 1'
#
loop_
_entity.id
_entity.type
_entity.pdbx_description
1 polymer ?
#
loop_
_entity_poly.entity_id
_entity_poly.type
_entity_poly.pdbx_seq_one_letter_code
_entity_poly.pdbx_strand_id
1 'polypeptide(L)'
;MLHVKHSKTKTTGKLNMEENSKKHQEKKYNFLTNHPLGEDLFKNKSQDKIATVISEKIINEKDFKIIGIDGAWGSGKSNLVHLIEKKVEKTHKFFIYDVWGHQEDEQRRAILVELTEFIKNEKDLLKKNEKDIWDDKLKILLANSKETVTINQPYLSVGFIFSLLSIIYIPTVNVFKDSLKDFFEIESWFWKLVLVAFPLFIVIGIYIYNLFRNWIDKKGFSKSFRYAAEETFQVYTNKQKEETKIETISENQPSVRDFQKWMKEIDDDLNKKIVLVFDNFDRLPKKHILNIWSSIHIFFAEKEYKNIKVILPFDREHIQNAFKELNSDGTNKTFGDDYVNKTFDIVFRVTLPIMSDWKQFFQNQWSKAFINYDEDELRLVIQVYEFLSKRITPREIIAFVNEILTIKLLDENFRERYIAIFVLKKDEILANPLKSVTEFDYLDGLKSIYYSDPDFAKHLTAVIYHIDVDEAVELIYTQELKDSLNKNDVEKFNSICKSDFADSIFSSAIVDIDVLENPIKTLSQIESESKIPKLQIAQAWKTFYHKVLNSDPVIDKLEVEDWQLILIENYADDQYLKLLTDEYIKILNDSNTMEYVALVDKLTEHLTEERVFPLISAKTLEAKNSIALIENKGDKFNQYKLTTDVKDLDNYISNLLIDDILQVKNTDILCENFELPNYIKHLKTNLSTAVDEDDLQKANDILSKIKETTRKSGEVIKDIIKDAKIATLYNSNTSSKLPLINDLIAMRIAKGEKFNTTYRDYFQEVLDGDDVSRAKDISNTILRYISYDDLMVSSEYFSDSLLFKQVILSVFSDSTLDKRSDIIKLIKRYNKIKVAVELKDDQLLTELNKWEVDQSKLLLENLDDEFIQDCFAYKDLQISKIFIAQFNMEFQNLDQESIKTAFEKDSNIHFRYFEFLNDESLTQSSLDAFTAQLLERLLNGLADNQWWKILYKYEANHSRLPIANALKDIRDQFLNNHIELNVETSKKILPFFIKYNLLEPSTDVFRTIIKNVFLGDTEFKEILLNNVSFVKDLYQMTSQSQKDGFRNIINEKRDSDNKIEQLAKQIGIRKTKEQS
;
A
#
# COMPACT_ATOMS: atom_id res chain seq x y z
N MET A 1 -4.14 -31.91 -37.06
CA MET A 1 -4.12 -32.04 -38.53
C MET A 1 -2.65 -32.11 -38.96
N LEU A 2 -2.28 -33.10 -39.78
CA LEU A 2 -0.99 -33.26 -40.51
C LEU A 2 0.29 -33.76 -39.79
N HIS A 3 0.32 -35.07 -39.50
CA HIS A 3 1.18 -36.12 -40.11
C HIS A 3 2.70 -35.96 -40.48
N VAL A 4 3.48 -36.94 -39.95
CA VAL A 4 4.65 -37.72 -40.48
C VAL A 4 6.08 -37.12 -40.51
N LYS A 5 7.06 -37.71 -39.77
CA LYS A 5 8.00 -38.79 -40.22
C LYS A 5 9.13 -39.02 -39.21
N HIS A 6 9.22 -40.26 -38.71
CA HIS A 6 10.44 -40.84 -38.13
C HIS A 6 11.37 -41.34 -39.24
N SER A 7 12.68 -41.10 -39.10
CA SER A 7 13.72 -41.91 -39.72
C SER A 7 14.69 -42.39 -38.65
N LYS A 8 14.96 -43.71 -38.66
CA LYS A 8 16.04 -44.38 -37.93
C LYS A 8 17.11 -44.73 -38.95
N THR A 9 18.36 -44.41 -38.67
CA THR A 9 19.53 -45.05 -39.31
C THR A 9 20.55 -45.39 -38.24
N LYS A 10 20.94 -46.67 -38.21
CA LYS A 10 22.06 -47.23 -37.45
C LYS A 10 23.37 -46.85 -38.15
N THR A 11 24.42 -46.58 -37.39
CA THR A 11 25.79 -46.87 -37.84
C THR A 11 26.64 -47.33 -36.65
N THR A 12 27.12 -48.55 -36.76
CA THR A 12 28.07 -49.24 -35.89
C THR A 12 29.50 -48.83 -36.20
N GLY A 13 30.35 -48.73 -35.17
CA GLY A 13 31.78 -49.04 -35.28
C GLY A 13 32.76 -47.95 -34.82
N LYS A 14 33.29 -48.11 -33.60
CA LYS A 14 34.73 -48.06 -33.25
C LYS A 14 34.90 -48.08 -31.72
N LEU A 15 35.06 -49.28 -31.17
CA LEU A 15 35.75 -49.53 -29.91
C LEU A 15 37.23 -49.77 -30.25
N ASN A 16 38.12 -49.30 -29.38
CA ASN A 16 39.60 -49.40 -29.38
C ASN A 16 40.34 -48.25 -30.08
N MET A 17 40.60 -47.19 -29.33
CA MET A 17 41.90 -46.50 -29.21
C MET A 17 41.74 -45.28 -28.30
N GLU A 18 41.77 -45.48 -26.99
CA GLU A 18 42.03 -44.39 -26.02
C GLU A 18 42.42 -44.94 -24.62
N GLU A 19 43.13 -46.07 -24.58
CA GLU A 19 43.95 -46.44 -23.42
C GLU A 19 45.40 -46.09 -23.75
N ASN A 20 45.77 -44.82 -23.60
CA ASN A 20 47.14 -44.34 -23.31
C ASN A 20 47.23 -42.82 -23.48
N SER A 21 46.67 -42.09 -22.53
CA SER A 21 47.23 -40.80 -22.10
C SER A 21 46.80 -40.51 -20.65
N LYS A 22 47.20 -41.39 -19.73
CA LYS A 22 47.38 -40.97 -18.33
C LYS A 22 48.45 -39.89 -18.33
N LYS A 23 48.04 -38.62 -18.47
CA LYS A 23 48.81 -37.48 -17.99
C LYS A 23 49.14 -37.79 -16.54
N HIS A 24 50.42 -37.91 -16.23
CA HIS A 24 50.92 -37.73 -14.87
C HIS A 24 50.45 -36.34 -14.42
N GLN A 25 49.30 -36.26 -13.73
CA GLN A 25 49.02 -35.13 -12.86
C GLN A 25 50.07 -35.24 -11.74
N GLU A 26 51.00 -34.29 -11.73
CA GLU A 26 51.79 -34.03 -10.53
C GLU A 26 50.79 -33.86 -9.38
N LYS A 27 50.93 -34.70 -8.36
CA LYS A 27 50.02 -34.72 -7.22
C LYS A 27 50.17 -33.36 -6.51
N LYS A 28 49.24 -32.42 -6.71
CA LYS A 28 49.33 -31.02 -6.19
C LYS A 28 48.98 -30.91 -4.71
N TYR A 29 48.18 -31.85 -4.21
CA TYR A 29 47.70 -31.91 -2.83
C TYR A 29 47.83 -33.31 -2.22
N ASN A 30 48.01 -33.38 -0.90
CA ASN A 30 48.02 -34.63 -0.13
C ASN A 30 47.04 -34.55 1.04
N PHE A 31 46.12 -35.51 1.13
CA PHE A 31 45.28 -35.65 2.33
C PHE A 31 46.12 -36.10 3.53
N LEU A 32 45.83 -35.50 4.68
CA LEU A 32 46.47 -35.79 5.95
C LEU A 32 45.76 -36.94 6.67
N THR A 33 46.51 -37.86 7.28
CA THR A 33 45.98 -38.97 8.07
C THR A 33 45.93 -38.62 9.56
N ASN A 34 44.95 -39.18 10.27
CA ASN A 34 44.66 -38.88 11.68
C ASN A 34 44.84 -40.09 12.62
N HIS A 35 45.72 -41.03 12.23
CA HIS A 35 46.04 -42.19 13.08
C HIS A 35 47.02 -41.80 14.20
N PRO A 36 46.96 -42.44 15.38
CA PRO A 36 47.95 -42.24 16.43
C PRO A 36 49.32 -42.71 15.90
N LEU A 37 50.25 -41.77 15.76
CA LEU A 37 51.58 -42.05 15.19
C LEU A 37 52.50 -42.74 16.19
N GLY A 38 52.17 -42.70 17.49
CA GLY A 38 53.03 -43.16 18.56
C GLY A 38 54.31 -42.33 18.61
N GLU A 39 54.17 -41.02 18.38
CA GLU A 39 55.24 -40.02 18.42
C GLU A 39 54.69 -38.77 19.12
N ASP A 40 55.51 -38.12 19.93
CA ASP A 40 55.17 -36.83 20.53
C ASP A 40 55.69 -35.71 19.62
N LEU A 41 54.80 -35.19 18.77
CA LEU A 41 55.10 -34.14 17.79
C LEU A 41 55.20 -32.75 18.41
N PHE A 42 54.97 -32.62 19.72
CA PHE A 42 55.04 -31.35 20.42
C PHE A 42 56.43 -31.10 21.02
N LYS A 43 56.84 -29.83 21.01
CA LYS A 43 58.16 -29.38 21.44
C LYS A 43 58.51 -29.75 22.89
N ASN A 44 57.52 -29.82 23.78
CA ASN A 44 57.69 -30.10 25.21
C ASN A 44 57.81 -31.60 25.55
N LYS A 45 57.54 -32.50 24.60
CA LYS A 45 57.58 -33.96 24.71
C LYS A 45 56.92 -34.50 25.98
N SER A 46 55.76 -33.97 26.38
CA SER A 46 55.12 -34.32 27.65
C SER A 46 54.54 -35.73 27.68
N GLN A 47 54.01 -36.23 26.57
CA GLN A 47 53.50 -37.60 26.46
C GLN A 47 54.66 -38.61 26.49
N ASP A 48 55.78 -38.31 25.83
CA ASP A 48 56.97 -39.19 25.85
C ASP A 48 57.55 -39.37 27.26
N LYS A 49 57.52 -38.32 28.08
CA LYS A 49 57.92 -38.39 29.51
C LYS A 49 57.02 -39.34 30.30
N ILE A 50 55.69 -39.23 30.12
CA ILE A 50 54.72 -40.09 30.81
C ILE A 50 54.89 -41.55 30.34
N ALA A 51 55.02 -41.77 29.03
CA ALA A 51 55.24 -43.09 28.46
C ALA A 51 56.49 -43.76 29.04
N THR A 52 57.61 -43.03 29.12
CA THR A 52 58.85 -43.54 29.71
C THR A 52 58.67 -43.98 31.16
N VAL A 53 57.98 -43.17 31.99
CA VAL A 53 57.72 -43.54 33.39
C VAL A 53 56.87 -44.81 33.49
N ILE A 54 55.81 -44.93 32.69
CA ILE A 54 54.95 -46.12 32.70
C ILE A 54 55.74 -47.36 32.27
N SER A 55 56.45 -47.27 31.15
CA SER A 55 57.20 -48.38 30.54
C SER A 55 58.36 -48.89 31.41
N GLU A 56 59.10 -47.99 32.07
CA GLU A 56 60.30 -48.37 32.83
C GLU A 56 60.00 -48.68 34.30
N LYS A 57 59.07 -47.96 34.94
CA LYS A 57 58.90 -47.98 36.40
C LYS A 57 57.59 -48.57 36.90
N ILE A 58 56.54 -48.67 36.06
CA ILE A 58 55.20 -49.05 36.54
C ILE A 58 54.79 -50.42 35.99
N ILE A 59 55.00 -50.66 34.69
CA ILE A 59 54.40 -51.81 34.00
C ILE A 59 54.90 -53.17 34.51
N ASN A 60 56.11 -53.20 35.07
CA ASN A 60 56.72 -54.41 35.63
C ASN A 60 56.50 -54.60 37.14
N GLU A 61 56.00 -53.59 37.84
CA GLU A 61 55.77 -53.64 39.28
C GLU A 61 54.55 -54.49 39.61
N LYS A 62 54.63 -55.26 40.69
CA LYS A 62 53.56 -56.19 41.06
C LYS A 62 52.29 -55.46 41.51
N ASP A 63 52.46 -54.36 42.25
CA ASP A 63 51.37 -53.67 42.95
C ASP A 63 50.45 -52.87 42.02
N PHE A 64 50.92 -52.46 40.82
CA PHE A 64 50.11 -51.71 39.85
C PHE A 64 49.45 -52.64 38.83
N LYS A 65 48.21 -53.08 39.08
CA LYS A 65 47.45 -54.02 38.25
C LYS A 65 46.68 -53.29 37.15
N ILE A 66 45.99 -52.21 37.52
CA ILE A 66 45.23 -51.35 36.61
C ILE A 66 45.80 -49.93 36.63
N ILE A 67 46.26 -49.49 35.46
CA ILE A 67 46.83 -48.16 35.22
C ILE A 67 45.79 -47.32 34.47
N GLY A 68 45.38 -46.20 35.08
CA GLY A 68 44.50 -45.23 34.44
C GLY A 68 45.27 -44.19 33.62
N ILE A 69 44.78 -43.85 32.43
CA ILE A 69 45.25 -42.70 31.64
C ILE A 69 44.11 -41.69 31.53
N ASP A 70 44.20 -40.61 32.29
CA ASP A 70 43.16 -39.57 32.39
C ASP A 70 43.46 -38.39 31.45
N GLY A 71 42.51 -38.05 30.57
CA GLY A 71 42.62 -36.88 29.73
C GLY A 71 41.35 -36.60 28.93
N ALA A 72 41.12 -35.32 28.61
CA ALA A 72 39.97 -34.90 27.81
C ALA A 72 39.94 -35.56 26.42
N TRP A 73 38.79 -35.59 25.75
CA TRP A 73 38.71 -36.00 24.35
C TRP A 73 39.67 -35.19 23.47
N GLY A 74 40.41 -35.89 22.59
CA GLY A 74 41.42 -35.26 21.73
C GLY A 74 42.75 -34.92 22.41
N SER A 75 42.93 -35.20 23.71
CA SER A 75 44.20 -34.97 24.44
C SER A 75 45.36 -35.88 24.01
N GLY A 76 45.10 -36.91 23.20
CA GLY A 76 46.09 -37.85 22.68
C GLY A 76 46.31 -39.11 23.52
N LYS A 77 45.31 -39.55 24.30
CA LYS A 77 45.38 -40.78 25.12
C LYS A 77 45.79 -42.03 24.33
N SER A 78 45.16 -42.29 23.19
CA SER A 78 45.52 -43.43 22.32
C SER A 78 46.94 -43.31 21.74
N ASN A 79 47.42 -42.10 21.48
CA ASN A 79 48.81 -41.86 21.06
C ASN A 79 49.80 -42.17 22.19
N LEU A 80 49.44 -41.85 23.44
CA LEU A 80 50.22 -42.22 24.61
C LEU A 80 50.27 -43.76 24.80
N VAL A 81 49.16 -44.47 24.59
CA VAL A 81 49.14 -45.95 24.60
C VAL A 81 50.10 -46.52 23.57
N HIS A 82 50.05 -46.03 22.31
CA HIS A 82 50.96 -46.49 21.25
C HIS A 82 52.43 -46.15 21.55
N LEU A 83 52.70 -45.01 22.21
CA LEU A 83 54.04 -44.66 22.70
C LEU A 83 54.55 -45.66 23.75
N ILE A 84 53.68 -46.08 24.68
CA ILE A 84 54.02 -47.08 25.70
C ILE A 84 54.29 -48.44 25.04
N GLU A 85 53.41 -48.88 24.13
CA GLU A 85 53.53 -50.13 23.38
C GLU A 85 54.89 -50.24 22.68
N LYS A 86 55.26 -49.22 21.88
CA LYS A 86 56.56 -49.16 21.20
C LYS A 86 57.75 -49.29 22.16
N LYS A 87 57.66 -48.73 23.37
CA LYS A 87 58.74 -48.77 24.37
C LYS A 87 58.89 -50.14 25.04
N VAL A 88 57.82 -50.95 25.12
CA VAL A 88 57.83 -52.24 25.84
C VAL A 88 57.62 -53.47 24.95
N GLU A 89 57.52 -53.30 23.63
CA GLU A 89 57.24 -54.33 22.60
C GLU A 89 58.04 -55.64 22.77
N LYS A 90 59.29 -55.56 23.26
CA LYS A 90 60.16 -56.73 23.48
C LYS A 90 59.76 -57.57 24.71
N THR A 91 59.09 -56.97 25.68
CA THR A 91 58.80 -57.56 27.00
C THR A 91 57.32 -57.84 27.23
N HIS A 92 56.44 -57.04 26.63
CA HIS A 92 55.00 -57.13 26.77
C HIS A 92 54.34 -57.14 25.39
N LYS A 93 53.22 -57.83 25.28
CA LYS A 93 52.32 -57.77 24.13
C LYS A 93 51.06 -56.98 24.49
N PHE A 94 50.63 -56.11 23.59
CA PHE A 94 49.46 -55.25 23.81
C PHE A 94 48.26 -55.86 23.09
N PHE A 95 47.19 -56.05 23.84
CA PHE A 95 45.87 -56.35 23.28
C PHE A 95 45.03 -55.09 23.43
N ILE A 96 44.81 -54.37 22.34
CA ILE A 96 44.00 -53.15 22.33
C ILE A 96 42.59 -53.52 21.91
N TYR A 97 41.67 -53.46 22.86
CA TYR A 97 40.26 -53.71 22.68
C TYR A 97 39.53 -52.38 22.50
N ASP A 98 38.88 -52.19 21.35
CA ASP A 98 38.06 -51.00 21.08
C ASP A 98 36.66 -51.19 21.68
N VAL A 99 36.47 -50.67 22.88
CA VAL A 99 35.21 -50.85 23.61
C VAL A 99 34.03 -50.22 22.86
N TRP A 100 34.27 -49.14 22.10
CA TRP A 100 33.22 -48.47 21.34
C TRP A 100 32.79 -49.27 20.11
N GLY A 101 33.73 -49.87 19.39
CA GLY A 101 33.46 -50.74 18.24
C GLY A 101 32.55 -51.92 18.57
N HIS A 102 32.58 -52.37 19.83
CA HIS A 102 31.79 -53.49 20.34
C HIS A 102 30.58 -53.06 21.20
N GLN A 103 30.12 -51.80 21.17
CA GLN A 103 29.13 -51.29 22.13
C GLN A 103 27.79 -52.09 22.19
N GLU A 104 27.36 -52.66 21.05
CA GLU A 104 26.13 -53.46 20.93
C GLU A 104 26.35 -54.93 21.31
N ASP A 105 27.61 -55.37 21.44
CA ASP A 105 27.93 -56.73 21.81
C ASP A 105 27.84 -56.94 23.32
N GLU A 106 27.57 -58.18 23.69
CA GLU A 106 27.72 -58.66 25.06
C GLU A 106 29.20 -58.61 25.47
N GLN A 107 29.59 -57.54 26.16
CA GLN A 107 30.98 -57.12 26.41
C GLN A 107 31.87 -58.24 26.97
N ARG A 108 31.37 -58.99 27.96
CA ARG A 108 32.13 -60.11 28.53
C ARG A 108 32.39 -61.21 27.52
N ARG A 109 31.46 -61.45 26.59
CA ARG A 109 31.64 -62.44 25.52
C ARG A 109 32.60 -61.91 24.45
N ALA A 110 32.42 -60.68 23.99
CA ALA A 110 33.26 -60.08 22.96
C ALA A 110 34.73 -60.02 23.38
N ILE A 111 35.03 -59.56 24.61
CA ILE A 111 36.39 -59.54 25.17
C ILE A 111 37.01 -60.94 25.15
N LEU A 112 36.26 -61.98 25.55
CA LEU A 112 36.78 -63.36 25.54
C LEU A 112 37.08 -63.84 24.13
N VAL A 113 36.19 -63.58 23.17
CA VAL A 113 36.35 -64.01 21.78
C VAL A 113 37.60 -63.37 21.16
N GLU A 114 37.72 -62.04 21.23
CA GLU A 114 38.85 -61.32 20.63
C GLU A 114 40.15 -61.58 21.36
N LEU A 115 40.13 -61.68 22.69
CA LEU A 115 41.35 -62.02 23.43
C LEU A 115 41.78 -63.45 23.11
N THR A 116 40.85 -64.40 22.92
CA THR A 116 41.15 -65.76 22.45
C THR A 116 41.80 -65.73 21.06
N GLU A 117 41.25 -64.93 20.15
CA GLU A 117 41.80 -64.79 18.79
C GLU A 117 43.20 -64.15 18.81
N PHE A 118 43.40 -63.11 19.62
CA PHE A 118 44.70 -62.45 19.80
C PHE A 118 45.76 -63.43 20.32
N ILE A 119 45.46 -64.19 21.39
CA ILE A 119 46.45 -65.12 21.97
C ILE A 119 46.79 -66.26 21.02
N LYS A 120 45.85 -66.67 20.17
CA LYS A 120 46.07 -67.68 19.12
C LYS A 120 46.93 -67.15 17.99
N ASN A 121 46.69 -65.93 17.54
CA ASN A 121 47.38 -65.37 16.38
C ASN A 121 48.80 -64.89 16.71
N GLU A 122 49.05 -64.48 17.95
CA GLU A 122 50.38 -64.06 18.38
C GLU A 122 51.39 -65.22 18.50
N LYS A 123 52.65 -64.91 18.20
CA LYS A 123 53.75 -65.89 18.22
C LYS A 123 54.44 -65.90 19.58
N ASP A 124 54.73 -67.11 20.08
CA ASP A 124 55.44 -67.38 21.34
C ASP A 124 54.77 -66.77 22.60
N LEU A 125 53.46 -66.56 22.56
CA LEU A 125 52.70 -65.92 23.64
C LEU A 125 52.26 -66.92 24.73
N LEU A 126 51.93 -68.15 24.36
CA LEU A 126 51.52 -69.23 25.26
C LEU A 126 52.70 -70.16 25.59
N LYS A 127 52.70 -70.76 26.79
CA LYS A 127 53.72 -71.71 27.28
C LYS A 127 53.63 -73.05 26.55
N LYS A 128 52.40 -73.46 26.20
CA LYS A 128 52.10 -74.65 25.40
C LYS A 128 51.70 -74.24 24.00
N ASN A 129 52.20 -74.94 22.98
CA ASN A 129 51.86 -74.69 21.57
C ASN A 129 50.47 -75.24 21.15
N GLU A 130 49.56 -75.43 22.11
CA GLU A 130 48.25 -76.06 21.91
C GLU A 130 47.15 -75.00 21.69
N LYS A 131 47.26 -74.24 20.60
CA LYS A 131 46.37 -73.12 20.27
C LYS A 131 44.89 -73.53 20.11
N ASP A 132 44.64 -74.76 19.66
CA ASP A 132 43.29 -75.29 19.40
C ASP A 132 42.50 -75.58 20.68
N ILE A 133 43.19 -75.82 21.82
CA ILE A 133 42.54 -76.07 23.12
C ILE A 133 41.73 -74.85 23.58
N TRP A 134 42.18 -73.64 23.22
CA TRP A 134 41.51 -72.41 23.62
C TRP A 134 40.17 -72.20 22.90
N ASP A 135 40.00 -72.71 21.68
CA ASP A 135 38.70 -72.72 20.99
C ASP A 135 37.72 -73.65 21.67
N ASP A 136 38.18 -74.85 22.07
CA ASP A 136 37.34 -75.81 22.80
C ASP A 136 36.95 -75.26 24.17
N LYS A 137 37.88 -74.62 24.89
CA LYS A 137 37.60 -73.96 26.18
C LYS A 137 36.60 -72.81 26.03
N LEU A 138 36.78 -71.96 25.01
CA LEU A 138 35.85 -70.87 24.73
C LEU A 138 34.46 -71.41 24.37
N LYS A 139 34.40 -72.44 23.53
CA LYS A 139 33.15 -73.11 23.13
C LYS A 139 32.43 -73.72 24.33
N ILE A 140 33.14 -74.42 25.22
CA ILE A 140 32.58 -74.98 26.47
C ILE A 140 32.05 -73.85 27.36
N LEU A 141 32.83 -72.79 27.54
CA LEU A 141 32.46 -71.66 28.41
C LEU A 141 31.20 -70.92 27.90
N LEU A 142 30.99 -70.89 26.59
CA LEU A 142 29.80 -70.30 25.97
C LEU A 142 28.61 -71.28 25.86
N ALA A 143 28.76 -72.57 26.19
CA ALA A 143 27.79 -73.64 25.87
C ALA A 143 26.97 -74.20 27.06
N ASN A 144 26.88 -73.53 28.22
CA ASN A 144 26.10 -74.03 29.37
C ASN A 144 24.59 -74.16 29.06
N SER A 145 24.15 -75.33 28.56
CA SER A 145 22.78 -75.72 28.24
C SER A 145 22.16 -76.64 29.32
N LYS A 146 20.82 -76.68 29.42
CA LYS A 146 20.07 -77.47 30.42
C LYS A 146 19.54 -78.77 29.79
N GLU A 147 19.88 -79.93 30.34
CA GLU A 147 19.45 -81.25 29.82
C GLU A 147 18.08 -81.70 30.38
N THR A 148 17.18 -82.17 29.51
CA THR A 148 15.97 -82.93 29.88
C THR A 148 15.91 -84.24 29.10
N VAL A 149 15.82 -85.38 29.80
CA VAL A 149 15.83 -86.74 29.21
C VAL A 149 14.40 -87.30 29.18
N THR A 150 13.92 -87.74 28.02
CA THR A 150 12.65 -88.49 27.87
C THR A 150 12.94 -89.93 27.44
N ILE A 151 12.46 -90.93 28.17
CA ILE A 151 12.72 -92.37 27.91
C ILE A 151 11.42 -93.06 27.45
N ASN A 152 11.43 -93.71 26.28
CA ASN A 152 10.35 -94.58 25.78
C ASN A 152 10.76 -96.06 25.90
N GLN A 153 9.91 -96.91 26.50
CA GLN A 153 10.16 -98.36 26.65
C GLN A 153 9.03 -99.23 26.08
N PRO A 154 9.32 -100.27 25.26
CA PRO A 154 8.41 -101.40 25.05
C PRO A 154 8.96 -102.67 25.72
N TYR A 155 8.15 -103.30 26.60
CA TYR A 155 8.46 -104.59 27.24
C TYR A 155 7.79 -105.74 26.45
N LEU A 156 8.55 -106.75 26.03
CA LEU A 156 8.03 -107.99 25.42
C LEU A 156 7.81 -109.04 26.52
N SER A 157 6.61 -109.64 26.61
CA SER A 157 6.30 -110.62 27.66
C SER A 157 6.97 -111.97 27.40
N VAL A 158 7.42 -112.64 28.46
CA VAL A 158 8.06 -113.97 28.40
C VAL A 158 7.17 -114.99 27.67
N GLY A 159 5.85 -114.88 27.80
CA GLY A 159 4.89 -115.74 27.09
C GLY A 159 4.91 -115.58 25.56
N PHE A 160 5.20 -114.39 25.04
CA PHE A 160 5.32 -114.15 23.60
C PHE A 160 6.57 -114.83 23.02
N ILE A 161 7.68 -114.81 23.74
CA ILE A 161 8.94 -115.45 23.34
C ILE A 161 8.78 -116.99 23.27
N PHE A 162 8.12 -117.59 24.27
CA PHE A 162 7.81 -119.03 24.24
C PHE A 162 6.84 -119.43 23.12
N SER A 163 5.90 -118.55 22.76
CA SER A 163 5.00 -118.79 21.63
C SER A 163 5.76 -118.81 20.30
N LEU A 164 6.74 -117.89 20.12
CA LEU A 164 7.57 -117.80 18.93
C LEU A 164 8.47 -119.04 18.78
N LEU A 165 9.05 -119.52 19.89
CA LEU A 165 9.86 -120.74 19.92
C LEU A 165 9.03 -121.98 19.59
N SER A 166 7.78 -122.05 20.07
CA SER A 166 6.88 -123.19 19.81
C SER A 166 6.47 -123.28 18.33
N ILE A 167 6.27 -122.13 17.66
CA ILE A 167 5.98 -122.08 16.22
C ILE A 167 7.12 -122.66 15.39
N ILE A 168 8.38 -122.47 15.80
CA ILE A 168 9.55 -123.01 15.09
C ILE A 168 9.83 -124.47 15.50
N TYR A 169 9.59 -124.82 16.77
CA TYR A 169 9.91 -126.14 17.31
C TYR A 169 8.96 -127.23 16.82
N ILE A 170 7.65 -126.96 16.74
CA ILE A 170 6.63 -127.96 16.34
C ILE A 170 6.86 -128.51 14.91
N PRO A 171 7.11 -127.68 13.88
CA PRO A 171 7.46 -128.17 12.54
C PRO A 171 8.79 -128.93 12.52
N THR A 172 9.78 -128.47 13.28
CA THR A 172 11.11 -129.09 13.35
C THR A 172 11.04 -130.50 13.93
N VAL A 173 10.28 -130.70 15.02
CA VAL A 173 10.04 -132.04 15.58
C VAL A 173 9.34 -132.96 14.57
N ASN A 174 8.35 -132.45 13.83
CA ASN A 174 7.65 -133.25 12.81
C ASN A 174 8.53 -133.61 11.61
N VAL A 175 9.42 -132.72 11.16
CA VAL A 175 10.36 -133.00 10.05
C VAL A 175 11.43 -134.00 10.47
N PHE A 176 11.99 -133.86 11.68
CA PHE A 176 13.04 -134.77 12.18
C PHE A 176 12.49 -136.13 12.62
N LYS A 177 11.21 -136.24 13.01
CA LYS A 177 10.56 -137.51 13.34
C LYS A 177 10.65 -138.54 12.20
N ASP A 178 10.48 -138.07 10.96
CA ASP A 178 10.47 -138.93 9.77
C ASP A 178 11.85 -139.01 9.08
N SER A 179 12.72 -137.98 9.15
CA SER A 179 14.02 -137.98 8.45
C SER A 179 15.20 -138.60 9.22
N LEU A 180 15.07 -138.85 10.53
CA LEU A 180 16.17 -139.37 11.36
C LEU A 180 16.44 -140.87 11.23
N LYS A 181 15.57 -141.64 10.54
CA LYS A 181 15.79 -143.08 10.33
C LYS A 181 16.94 -143.34 9.33
N ASP A 182 17.10 -142.46 8.34
CA ASP A 182 18.07 -142.65 7.25
C ASP A 182 19.46 -142.05 7.52
N PHE A 183 19.58 -141.15 8.51
CA PHE A 183 20.84 -140.42 8.73
C PHE A 183 21.68 -140.90 9.93
N PHE A 184 21.08 -141.56 10.93
CA PHE A 184 21.79 -142.03 12.14
C PHE A 184 21.50 -143.50 12.54
N GLU A 185 20.69 -144.26 11.78
CA GLU A 185 20.34 -145.68 12.05
C GLU A 185 19.79 -145.99 13.46
N ILE A 186 19.22 -145.00 14.16
CA ILE A 186 18.64 -145.19 15.50
C ILE A 186 17.16 -145.60 15.35
N GLU A 187 16.84 -146.87 15.59
CA GLU A 187 15.44 -147.36 15.50
C GLU A 187 14.58 -147.05 16.73
N SER A 188 15.20 -146.90 17.91
CA SER A 188 14.47 -146.68 19.16
C SER A 188 13.91 -145.25 19.25
N TRP A 189 12.59 -145.15 19.35
CA TRP A 189 11.83 -143.90 19.47
C TRP A 189 12.30 -143.00 20.62
N PHE A 190 12.73 -143.59 21.73
CA PHE A 190 13.17 -142.86 22.92
C PHE A 190 14.42 -142.00 22.62
N TRP A 191 15.41 -142.56 21.93
CA TRP A 191 16.65 -141.85 21.61
C TRP A 191 16.46 -140.75 20.57
N LYS A 192 15.49 -140.90 19.66
CA LYS A 192 15.09 -139.82 18.73
C LYS A 192 14.52 -138.61 19.48
N LEU A 193 13.67 -138.85 20.48
CA LEU A 193 13.13 -137.79 21.32
C LEU A 193 14.21 -137.07 22.14
N VAL A 194 15.19 -137.80 22.67
CA VAL A 194 16.30 -137.21 23.44
C VAL A 194 17.16 -136.29 22.56
N LEU A 195 17.47 -136.69 21.34
CA LEU A 195 18.34 -135.94 20.43
C LEU A 195 17.68 -134.65 19.92
N VAL A 196 16.38 -134.72 19.60
CA VAL A 196 15.60 -133.53 19.18
C VAL A 196 15.37 -132.57 20.35
N ALA A 197 15.24 -133.08 21.58
CA ALA A 197 15.09 -132.26 22.78
C ALA A 197 16.43 -131.72 23.33
N PHE A 198 17.58 -132.22 22.86
CA PHE A 198 18.90 -131.86 23.38
C PHE A 198 19.21 -130.34 23.41
N PRO A 199 18.91 -129.56 22.35
CA PRO A 199 19.12 -128.10 22.38
C PRO A 199 18.24 -127.40 23.43
N LEU A 200 17.04 -127.92 23.65
CA LEU A 200 16.11 -127.40 24.65
C LEU A 200 16.65 -127.64 26.07
N PHE A 201 17.26 -128.80 26.31
CA PHE A 201 17.91 -129.12 27.58
C PHE A 201 19.12 -128.24 27.89
N ILE A 202 19.87 -127.78 26.89
CA ILE A 202 20.97 -126.83 27.10
C ILE A 202 20.44 -125.48 27.57
N VAL A 203 19.40 -124.94 26.91
CA VAL A 203 18.79 -123.65 27.30
C VAL A 203 18.14 -123.75 28.67
N ILE A 204 17.44 -124.85 28.96
CA ILE A 204 16.87 -125.14 30.28
C ILE A 204 17.99 -125.30 31.32
N GLY A 205 19.10 -125.95 30.98
CA GLY A 205 20.26 -126.10 31.86
C GLY A 205 20.90 -124.75 32.23
N ILE A 206 21.08 -123.86 31.27
CA ILE A 206 21.59 -122.49 31.50
C ILE A 206 20.60 -121.69 32.35
N TYR A 207 19.31 -121.79 32.05
CA TYR A 207 18.25 -121.14 32.81
C TYR A 207 18.22 -121.63 34.28
N ILE A 208 18.28 -122.95 34.49
CA ILE A 208 18.31 -123.55 35.83
C ILE A 208 19.59 -123.18 36.57
N TYR A 209 20.74 -123.14 35.89
CA TYR A 209 22.01 -122.69 36.47
C TYR A 209 21.90 -121.24 36.98
N ASN A 210 21.39 -120.33 36.14
CA ASN A 210 21.18 -118.93 36.53
C ASN A 210 20.12 -118.79 37.63
N LEU A 211 19.07 -119.61 37.60
CA LEU A 211 18.04 -119.66 38.64
C LEU A 211 18.64 -120.09 39.98
N PHE A 212 19.42 -121.18 40.00
CA PHE A 212 20.07 -121.68 41.21
C PHE A 212 21.09 -120.69 41.76
N ARG A 213 21.92 -120.11 40.90
CA ARG A 213 22.88 -119.06 41.28
C ARG A 213 22.15 -117.89 41.95
N ASN A 214 21.10 -117.37 41.33
CA ASN A 214 20.35 -116.23 41.84
C ASN A 214 19.50 -116.58 43.08
N TRP A 215 19.10 -117.85 43.24
CA TRP A 215 18.37 -118.33 44.41
C TRP A 215 19.27 -118.54 45.63
N ILE A 216 20.50 -119.03 45.43
CA ILE A 216 21.52 -119.16 46.48
C ILE A 216 21.93 -117.78 47.04
N ASP A 217 21.93 -116.74 46.20
CA ASP A 217 22.15 -115.35 46.61
C ASP A 217 20.96 -114.71 47.37
N LYS A 218 20.04 -115.54 47.89
CA LYS A 218 18.92 -115.17 48.79
C LYS A 218 18.00 -114.05 48.30
N LYS A 219 17.81 -113.88 46.98
CA LYS A 219 16.91 -112.85 46.43
C LYS A 219 15.42 -113.25 46.36
N GLY A 220 15.04 -114.41 46.91
CA GLY A 220 13.66 -114.90 46.94
C GLY A 220 13.22 -115.54 45.62
N PHE A 221 12.39 -116.59 45.69
CA PHE A 221 12.11 -117.48 44.55
C PHE A 221 11.51 -116.76 43.34
N SER A 222 10.50 -115.90 43.57
CA SER A 222 9.80 -115.19 42.48
C SER A 222 10.69 -114.15 41.77
N LYS A 223 11.56 -113.44 42.49
CA LYS A 223 12.51 -112.48 41.87
C LYS A 223 13.66 -113.19 41.15
N SER A 224 14.15 -114.30 41.70
CA SER A 224 15.23 -115.09 41.10
C SER A 224 14.81 -115.67 39.74
N PHE A 225 13.54 -116.08 39.62
CA PHE A 225 12.95 -116.52 38.35
C PHE A 225 12.96 -115.41 37.28
N ARG A 226 12.62 -114.17 37.66
CA ARG A 226 12.60 -113.05 36.71
C ARG A 226 14.00 -112.67 36.24
N TYR A 227 14.98 -112.58 37.14
CA TYR A 227 16.36 -112.25 36.78
C TYR A 227 17.04 -113.35 35.97
N ALA A 228 16.79 -114.62 36.29
CA ALA A 228 17.30 -115.73 35.49
C ALA A 228 16.76 -115.70 34.04
N ALA A 229 15.50 -115.29 33.84
CA ALA A 229 14.94 -115.09 32.51
C ALA A 229 15.58 -113.89 31.79
N GLU A 230 15.76 -112.76 32.46
CA GLU A 230 16.41 -111.56 31.88
C GLU A 230 17.88 -111.83 31.47
N GLU A 231 18.65 -112.55 32.29
CA GLU A 231 20.05 -112.89 31.98
C GLU A 231 20.18 -113.98 30.91
N THR A 232 19.31 -114.98 30.90
CA THR A 232 19.36 -116.07 29.90
C THR A 232 19.03 -115.56 28.48
N PHE A 233 18.29 -114.45 28.37
CA PHE A 233 17.87 -113.85 27.09
C PHE A 233 18.45 -112.44 26.83
N GLN A 234 19.48 -112.03 27.59
CA GLN A 234 20.10 -110.69 27.58
C GLN A 234 20.74 -110.29 26.23
N VAL A 235 21.02 -111.26 25.35
CA VAL A 235 21.62 -111.02 24.02
C VAL A 235 20.67 -110.22 23.10
N TYR A 236 19.36 -110.19 23.39
CA TYR A 236 18.35 -109.55 22.53
C TYR A 236 17.91 -108.14 22.99
N THR A 237 18.21 -107.73 24.23
CA THR A 237 17.80 -106.42 24.79
C THR A 237 18.83 -105.30 24.56
N ASN A 238 19.98 -105.59 23.95
CA ASN A 238 21.13 -104.68 23.84
C ASN A 238 21.09 -103.67 22.65
N LYS A 239 19.90 -103.31 22.15
CA LYS A 239 19.72 -102.22 21.19
C LYS A 239 18.69 -101.21 21.67
N GLN A 240 19.08 -100.36 22.61
CA GLN A 240 18.40 -99.09 22.89
C GLN A 240 19.28 -97.96 22.35
N LYS A 241 18.76 -97.18 21.40
CA LYS A 241 19.32 -95.89 20.99
C LYS A 241 18.73 -94.83 21.93
N GLU A 242 19.56 -94.20 22.75
CA GLU A 242 19.23 -92.91 23.35
C GLU A 242 19.37 -91.85 22.25
N GLU A 243 18.29 -91.13 21.93
CA GLU A 243 18.39 -89.91 21.12
C GLU A 243 18.54 -88.72 22.07
N THR A 244 19.76 -88.21 22.20
CA THR A 244 20.03 -86.94 22.88
C THR A 244 19.69 -85.80 21.91
N LYS A 245 18.51 -85.17 22.07
CA LYS A 245 18.22 -83.89 21.40
C LYS A 245 18.77 -82.75 22.26
N ILE A 246 19.88 -82.16 21.83
CA ILE A 246 20.41 -80.92 22.42
C ILE A 246 19.67 -79.77 21.74
N GLU A 247 18.64 -79.21 22.38
CA GLU A 247 18.10 -77.91 21.98
C GLU A 247 18.96 -76.82 22.63
N THR A 248 19.78 -76.16 21.82
CA THR A 248 20.63 -75.05 22.27
C THR A 248 19.82 -73.76 22.22
N ILE A 249 19.19 -73.39 23.33
CA ILE A 249 18.65 -72.05 23.52
C ILE A 249 19.76 -71.22 24.19
N SER A 250 20.36 -70.31 23.43
CA SER A 250 21.44 -69.43 23.88
C SER A 250 20.92 -68.37 24.84
N GLU A 251 21.06 -68.57 26.15
CA GLU A 251 20.95 -67.49 27.14
C GLU A 251 22.33 -67.01 27.62
N ASN A 252 22.62 -65.76 27.24
CA ASN A 252 23.25 -64.64 27.97
C ASN A 252 24.44 -64.86 28.93
N GLN A 253 25.58 -64.28 28.51
CA GLN A 253 26.82 -63.92 29.22
C GLN A 253 27.49 -64.96 30.14
N PRO A 254 28.82 -65.16 30.03
CA PRO A 254 29.55 -65.95 31.02
C PRO A 254 29.43 -65.31 32.41
N SER A 255 29.28 -66.14 33.44
CA SER A 255 29.22 -65.65 34.82
C SER A 255 30.55 -65.02 35.24
N VAL A 256 30.53 -64.14 36.25
CA VAL A 256 31.74 -63.51 36.81
C VAL A 256 32.80 -64.55 37.19
N ARG A 257 32.36 -65.69 37.76
CA ARG A 257 33.25 -66.77 38.18
C ARG A 257 33.90 -67.48 36.99
N ASP A 258 33.13 -67.72 35.93
CA ASP A 258 33.62 -68.43 34.74
C ASP A 258 34.60 -67.54 33.95
N PHE A 259 34.31 -66.25 33.84
CA PHE A 259 35.23 -65.26 33.25
C PHE A 259 36.53 -65.17 34.05
N GLN A 260 36.47 -65.03 35.38
CA GLN A 260 37.67 -64.98 36.23
C GLN A 260 38.50 -66.26 36.16
N LYS A 261 37.84 -67.42 36.11
CA LYS A 261 38.52 -68.71 35.93
C LYS A 261 39.24 -68.76 34.59
N TRP A 262 38.59 -68.33 33.51
CA TRP A 262 39.18 -68.28 32.18
C TRP A 262 40.37 -67.33 32.11
N MET A 263 40.27 -66.11 32.66
CA MET A 263 41.38 -65.16 32.74
C MET A 263 42.57 -65.71 33.53
N LYS A 264 42.31 -66.46 34.62
CA LYS A 264 43.36 -67.09 35.42
C LYS A 264 44.05 -68.22 34.66
N GLU A 265 43.28 -69.06 33.96
CA GLU A 265 43.87 -70.12 33.13
C GLU A 265 44.75 -69.55 32.02
N ILE A 266 44.39 -68.41 31.43
CA ILE A 266 45.26 -67.72 30.46
C ILE A 266 46.50 -67.19 31.14
N ASP A 267 46.34 -66.44 32.24
CA ASP A 267 47.47 -65.89 32.99
C ASP A 267 48.52 -66.96 33.34
N ASP A 268 48.06 -68.14 33.75
CA ASP A 268 48.90 -69.30 34.05
C ASP A 268 49.55 -69.93 32.80
N ASP A 269 48.94 -69.84 31.62
CA ASP A 269 49.44 -70.38 30.36
C ASP A 269 50.28 -69.36 29.55
N LEU A 270 50.36 -68.09 29.96
CA LEU A 270 51.14 -67.06 29.26
C LEU A 270 52.66 -67.19 29.47
N ASN A 271 53.40 -67.24 28.37
CA ASN A 271 54.88 -67.22 28.35
C ASN A 271 55.44 -65.79 28.36
N LYS A 272 54.74 -64.84 27.74
CA LYS A 272 55.05 -63.40 27.75
C LYS A 272 53.95 -62.64 28.47
N LYS A 273 54.31 -61.51 29.10
CA LYS A 273 53.33 -60.64 29.76
C LYS A 273 52.44 -59.96 28.73
N ILE A 274 51.16 -59.79 29.06
CA ILE A 274 50.17 -59.09 28.23
C ILE A 274 49.70 -57.83 28.96
N VAL A 275 49.52 -56.76 28.19
CA VAL A 275 48.85 -55.54 28.62
C VAL A 275 47.53 -55.45 27.87
N LEU A 276 46.42 -55.53 28.60
CA LEU A 276 45.08 -55.34 28.06
C LEU A 276 44.77 -53.84 28.07
N VAL A 277 44.49 -53.26 26.92
CA VAL A 277 44.08 -51.86 26.79
C VAL A 277 42.63 -51.81 26.37
N PHE A 278 41.79 -51.16 27.17
CA PHE A 278 40.38 -50.91 26.84
C PHE A 278 40.25 -49.47 26.32
N ASP A 279 40.47 -49.23 25.03
CA ASP A 279 40.46 -47.89 24.44
C ASP A 279 39.03 -47.43 24.06
N ASN A 280 38.83 -46.13 23.87
CA ASN A 280 37.53 -45.48 23.59
C ASN A 280 36.42 -45.78 24.61
N PHE A 281 36.77 -46.25 25.80
CA PHE A 281 35.82 -46.55 26.88
C PHE A 281 34.91 -45.36 27.22
N ASP A 282 35.47 -44.15 27.20
CA ASP A 282 34.81 -42.89 27.51
C ASP A 282 33.83 -42.40 26.42
N ARG A 283 33.70 -43.10 25.28
CA ARG A 283 32.77 -42.77 24.19
C ARG A 283 31.43 -43.48 24.27
N LEU A 284 31.27 -44.40 25.21
CA LEU A 284 30.07 -45.20 25.36
C LEU A 284 28.92 -44.42 26.04
N PRO A 285 27.66 -44.82 25.80
CA PRO A 285 26.53 -44.31 26.59
C PRO A 285 26.67 -44.66 28.08
N LYS A 286 26.12 -43.81 28.96
CA LYS A 286 26.25 -43.92 30.43
C LYS A 286 25.99 -45.34 30.97
N LYS A 287 24.93 -46.00 30.51
CA LYS A 287 24.55 -47.36 30.95
C LYS A 287 25.60 -48.42 30.60
N HIS A 288 26.24 -48.32 29.44
CA HIS A 288 27.28 -49.24 29.00
C HIS A 288 28.60 -48.97 29.73
N ILE A 289 28.93 -47.69 29.96
CA ILE A 289 30.05 -47.29 30.83
C ILE A 289 29.91 -47.96 32.21
N LEU A 290 28.74 -47.87 32.84
CA LEU A 290 28.51 -48.49 34.16
C LEU A 290 28.70 -50.01 34.15
N ASN A 291 28.20 -50.70 33.13
CA ASN A 291 28.28 -52.17 33.02
C ASN A 291 29.73 -52.66 32.80
N ILE A 292 30.45 -52.02 31.89
CA ILE A 292 31.83 -52.40 31.56
C ILE A 292 32.77 -51.97 32.69
N TRP A 293 32.58 -50.78 33.27
CA TRP A 293 33.37 -50.34 34.44
C TRP A 293 33.23 -51.32 35.61
N SER A 294 32.00 -51.75 35.90
CA SER A 294 31.75 -52.74 36.96
C SER A 294 32.43 -54.07 36.65
N SER A 295 32.41 -54.48 35.38
CA SER A 295 33.11 -55.70 34.93
C SER A 295 34.63 -55.56 35.06
N ILE A 296 35.22 -54.45 34.62
CA ILE A 296 36.67 -54.18 34.75
C ILE A 296 37.09 -54.20 36.22
N HIS A 297 36.31 -53.55 37.10
CA HIS A 297 36.58 -53.51 38.53
C HIS A 297 36.58 -54.93 39.15
N ILE A 298 35.51 -55.70 38.92
CA ILE A 298 35.36 -57.07 39.47
C ILE A 298 36.41 -58.04 38.89
N PHE A 299 36.77 -57.89 37.62
CA PHE A 299 37.68 -58.82 36.96
C PHE A 299 39.14 -58.52 37.21
N PHE A 300 39.54 -57.24 37.24
CA PHE A 300 40.95 -56.86 37.22
C PHE A 300 41.40 -56.08 38.46
N ALA A 301 40.50 -55.42 39.20
CA ALA A 301 40.88 -54.67 40.41
C ALA A 301 40.86 -55.58 41.64
N GLU A 302 39.82 -56.40 41.79
CA GLU A 302 39.66 -57.33 42.92
C GLU A 302 40.55 -58.59 42.83
N LYS A 303 41.09 -58.92 41.65
CA LYS A 303 41.88 -60.13 41.40
C LYS A 303 43.28 -59.79 40.89
N GLU A 304 44.26 -60.56 41.36
CA GLU A 304 45.66 -60.42 40.93
C GLU A 304 46.00 -61.44 39.85
N TYR A 305 46.56 -60.96 38.74
CA TYR A 305 47.14 -61.76 37.67
C TYR A 305 48.64 -61.50 37.60
N LYS A 306 49.44 -62.53 37.35
CA LYS A 306 50.91 -62.47 37.40
C LYS A 306 51.51 -61.90 36.10
N ASN A 307 50.91 -62.24 34.97
CA ASN A 307 51.39 -61.93 33.62
C ASN A 307 50.48 -60.94 32.88
N ILE A 308 49.30 -60.61 33.42
CA ILE A 308 48.34 -59.68 32.80
C ILE A 308 48.31 -58.34 33.56
N LYS A 309 48.43 -57.24 32.83
CA LYS A 309 48.22 -55.86 33.31
C LYS A 309 47.12 -55.17 32.51
N VAL A 310 46.45 -54.17 33.09
CA VAL A 310 45.39 -53.42 32.40
C VAL A 310 45.75 -51.95 32.32
N ILE A 311 45.59 -51.37 31.13
CA ILE A 311 45.61 -49.92 30.92
C ILE A 311 44.22 -49.49 30.47
N LEU A 312 43.65 -48.49 31.15
CA LEU A 312 42.34 -47.93 30.79
C LEU A 312 42.50 -46.42 30.53
N PRO A 313 42.51 -46.01 29.26
CA PRO A 313 42.32 -44.61 28.89
C PRO A 313 40.88 -44.16 29.17
N PHE A 314 40.72 -43.04 29.88
CA PHE A 314 39.40 -42.48 30.17
C PHE A 314 39.42 -40.95 30.25
N ASP A 315 38.24 -40.35 30.16
CA ASP A 315 38.01 -38.95 30.45
C ASP A 315 37.25 -38.85 31.78
N ARG A 316 37.90 -38.28 32.81
CA ARG A 316 37.33 -38.21 34.16
C ARG A 316 35.98 -37.51 34.21
N GLU A 317 35.75 -36.46 33.41
CA GLU A 317 34.48 -35.73 33.42
C GLU A 317 33.34 -36.59 32.81
N HIS A 318 33.63 -37.31 31.73
CA HIS A 318 32.67 -38.23 31.12
C HIS A 318 32.33 -39.40 32.03
N ILE A 319 33.32 -39.95 32.73
CA ILE A 319 33.10 -40.96 33.77
C ILE A 319 32.23 -40.39 34.89
N GLN A 320 32.58 -39.25 35.47
CA GLN A 320 31.78 -38.60 36.51
C GLN A 320 30.33 -38.39 36.05
N ASN A 321 30.11 -37.93 34.81
CA ASN A 321 28.78 -37.75 34.24
C ASN A 321 27.98 -39.06 34.11
N ALA A 322 28.63 -40.19 33.84
CA ALA A 322 27.98 -41.50 33.81
C ALA A 322 27.55 -41.98 35.20
N PHE A 323 28.34 -41.68 36.23
CA PHE A 323 28.05 -42.05 37.63
C PHE A 323 27.13 -41.06 38.37
N LYS A 324 26.82 -39.89 37.79
CA LYS A 324 25.95 -38.86 38.40
C LYS A 324 24.55 -39.36 38.78
N GLU A 325 23.96 -40.27 38.00
CA GLU A 325 22.59 -40.77 38.23
C GLU A 325 22.49 -41.75 39.43
N LEU A 326 23.63 -42.25 39.92
CA LEU A 326 23.69 -43.13 41.10
C LEU A 326 23.77 -42.34 42.43
N ASN A 327 23.81 -41.00 42.35
CA ASN A 327 23.78 -40.10 43.50
C ASN A 327 22.37 -39.57 43.76
N SER A 328 21.67 -40.13 44.74
CA SER A 328 20.30 -39.72 45.10
C SER A 328 20.21 -38.29 45.67
N ASP A 329 21.27 -37.77 46.29
CA ASP A 329 21.21 -36.55 47.12
C ASP A 329 21.94 -35.31 46.56
N GLY A 330 22.51 -35.37 45.34
CA GLY A 330 23.01 -34.21 44.58
C GLY A 330 24.11 -33.32 45.22
N THR A 331 24.53 -33.60 46.46
CA THR A 331 25.37 -32.72 47.28
C THR A 331 26.87 -33.02 47.16
N ASN A 332 27.27 -34.18 46.64
CA ASN A 332 28.67 -34.60 46.55
C ASN A 332 29.19 -34.62 45.10
N LYS A 333 29.84 -33.53 44.67
CA LYS A 333 30.47 -33.40 43.34
C LYS A 333 31.60 -34.42 43.09
N THR A 334 32.10 -35.10 44.12
CA THR A 334 33.26 -36.01 44.09
C THR A 334 32.90 -37.50 43.98
N PHE A 335 31.62 -37.87 43.92
CA PHE A 335 31.21 -39.29 43.95
C PHE A 335 31.82 -40.14 42.83
N GLY A 336 31.95 -39.60 41.61
CA GLY A 336 32.62 -40.31 40.52
C GLY A 336 34.13 -40.51 40.75
N ASP A 337 34.78 -39.62 41.52
CA ASP A 337 36.21 -39.75 41.84
C ASP A 337 36.47 -40.93 42.79
N ASP A 338 35.54 -41.26 43.68
CA ASP A 338 35.67 -42.42 44.55
C ASP A 338 35.67 -43.74 43.77
N TYR A 339 34.91 -43.84 42.68
CA TYR A 339 34.94 -45.02 41.79
C TYR A 339 36.24 -45.10 41.00
N VAL A 340 36.75 -43.97 40.51
CA VAL A 340 38.06 -43.88 39.83
C VAL A 340 39.19 -44.30 40.78
N ASN A 341 39.20 -43.76 42.00
CA ASN A 341 40.23 -44.04 43.01
C ASN A 341 40.18 -45.49 43.54
N LYS A 342 39.01 -46.15 43.51
CA LYS A 342 38.87 -47.57 43.88
C LYS A 342 39.25 -48.54 42.78
N THR A 343 39.16 -48.13 41.51
CA THR A 343 39.45 -49.01 40.37
C THR A 343 40.93 -48.98 39.95
N PHE A 344 41.59 -47.81 40.00
CA PHE A 344 42.97 -47.67 39.54
C PHE A 344 43.97 -47.69 40.68
N ASP A 345 45.05 -48.44 40.52
CA ASP A 345 46.18 -48.40 41.45
C ASP A 345 47.01 -47.13 41.25
N ILE A 346 47.04 -46.61 40.01
CA ILE A 346 47.72 -45.36 39.64
C ILE A 346 47.05 -44.72 38.43
N VAL A 347 46.98 -43.38 38.41
CA VAL A 347 46.42 -42.61 37.29
C VAL A 347 47.44 -41.59 36.77
N PHE A 348 47.73 -41.65 35.47
CA PHE A 348 48.55 -40.67 34.77
C PHE A 348 47.68 -39.69 34.01
N ARG A 349 47.86 -38.39 34.25
CA ARG A 349 47.14 -37.33 33.55
C ARG A 349 47.86 -36.94 32.26
N VAL A 350 47.17 -37.04 31.12
CA VAL A 350 47.64 -36.51 29.84
C VAL A 350 47.44 -34.99 29.85
N THR A 351 48.53 -34.25 29.68
CA THR A 351 48.47 -32.80 29.55
C THR A 351 47.80 -32.43 28.23
N LEU A 352 46.90 -31.43 28.25
CA LEU A 352 46.50 -30.76 27.02
C LEU A 352 47.77 -30.20 26.33
N PRO A 353 47.87 -30.25 25.00
CA PRO A 353 48.99 -29.65 24.27
C PRO A 353 49.16 -28.18 24.70
N ILE A 354 50.41 -27.74 24.92
CA ILE A 354 50.67 -26.35 25.29
C ILE A 354 50.40 -25.47 24.06
N MET A 355 49.43 -24.56 24.21
CA MET A 355 48.82 -23.73 23.16
C MET A 355 49.75 -22.70 22.48
N SER A 356 51.01 -22.57 22.89
CA SER A 356 51.88 -21.51 22.33
C SER A 356 52.34 -21.75 20.89
N ASP A 357 52.37 -23.01 20.41
CA ASP A 357 52.97 -23.36 19.10
C ASP A 357 51.98 -24.03 18.11
N TRP A 358 50.65 -23.88 18.29
CA TRP A 358 49.67 -24.49 17.37
C TRP A 358 49.79 -23.97 15.93
N LYS A 359 50.19 -22.70 15.75
CA LYS A 359 50.40 -22.09 14.42
C LYS A 359 51.53 -22.80 13.66
N GLN A 360 52.60 -23.18 14.36
CA GLN A 360 53.70 -23.93 13.75
C GLN A 360 53.24 -25.34 13.36
N PHE A 361 52.43 -26.01 14.20
CA PHE A 361 51.82 -27.28 13.82
C PHE A 361 50.91 -27.13 12.60
N PHE A 362 50.07 -26.09 12.55
CA PHE A 362 49.20 -25.78 11.42
C PHE A 362 50.01 -25.60 10.14
N GLN A 363 51.05 -24.77 10.15
CA GLN A 363 51.94 -24.55 9.01
C GLN A 363 52.61 -25.84 8.54
N ASN A 364 53.08 -26.68 9.47
CA ASN A 364 53.68 -27.96 9.14
C ASN A 364 52.66 -28.92 8.49
N GLN A 365 51.41 -28.96 8.97
CA GLN A 365 50.37 -29.77 8.34
C GLN A 365 49.94 -29.19 6.98
N TRP A 366 49.85 -27.88 6.87
CA TRP A 366 49.55 -27.18 5.61
C TRP A 366 50.61 -27.47 4.54
N SER A 367 51.89 -27.38 4.88
CA SER A 367 52.99 -27.70 3.95
C SER A 367 53.06 -29.16 3.52
N LYS A 368 52.53 -30.08 4.33
CA LYS A 368 52.36 -31.49 3.93
C LYS A 368 51.16 -31.66 2.98
N ALA A 369 50.12 -30.87 3.20
CA ALA A 369 48.86 -30.92 2.47
C ALA A 369 48.93 -30.22 1.11
N PHE A 370 49.59 -29.06 1.03
CA PHE A 370 49.73 -28.24 -0.16
C PHE A 370 51.20 -28.20 -0.59
N ILE A 371 51.52 -28.71 -1.79
CA ILE A 371 52.91 -28.80 -2.26
C ILE A 371 53.44 -27.45 -2.77
N ASN A 372 52.56 -26.63 -3.36
CA ASN A 372 52.82 -25.24 -3.75
C ASN A 372 51.62 -24.39 -3.30
N TYR A 373 51.81 -23.56 -2.27
CA TYR A 373 50.78 -22.66 -1.75
C TYR A 373 51.29 -21.22 -1.66
N ASP A 374 50.36 -20.27 -1.70
CA ASP A 374 50.63 -18.86 -1.45
C ASP A 374 50.77 -18.63 0.07
N GLU A 375 51.88 -18.01 0.49
CA GLU A 375 52.12 -17.70 1.90
C GLU A 375 51.15 -16.63 2.43
N ASP A 376 50.71 -15.69 1.59
CA ASP A 376 49.75 -14.66 2.00
C ASP A 376 48.36 -15.29 2.25
N GLU A 377 47.93 -16.22 1.40
CA GLU A 377 46.71 -17.01 1.63
C GLU A 377 46.82 -17.87 2.89
N LEU A 378 47.96 -18.54 3.11
CA LEU A 378 48.17 -19.30 4.35
C LEU A 378 48.03 -18.39 5.58
N ARG A 379 48.56 -17.16 5.52
CA ARG A 379 48.43 -16.20 6.63
C ARG A 379 46.97 -15.83 6.89
N LEU A 380 46.19 -15.60 5.84
CA LEU A 380 44.76 -15.29 5.95
C LEU A 380 43.97 -16.49 6.47
N VAL A 381 44.26 -17.72 6.02
CA VAL A 381 43.64 -18.95 6.52
C VAL A 381 43.92 -19.15 8.00
N ILE A 382 45.17 -18.95 8.45
CA ILE A 382 45.55 -19.03 9.87
C ILE A 382 44.80 -17.96 10.68
N GLN A 383 44.65 -16.74 10.15
CA GLN A 383 43.88 -15.68 10.79
C GLN A 383 42.40 -16.07 10.92
N VAL A 384 41.79 -16.58 9.85
CA VAL A 384 40.42 -17.07 9.85
C VAL A 384 40.24 -18.17 10.91
N TYR A 385 41.15 -19.14 10.97
CA TYR A 385 41.13 -20.21 11.96
C TYR A 385 41.30 -19.69 13.39
N GLU A 386 42.18 -18.72 13.63
CA GLU A 386 42.41 -18.12 14.95
C GLU A 386 41.17 -17.39 15.48
N PHE A 387 40.45 -16.66 14.63
CA PHE A 387 39.29 -15.87 15.04
C PHE A 387 37.99 -16.68 15.12
N LEU A 388 37.77 -17.65 14.23
CA LEU A 388 36.48 -18.34 14.12
C LEU A 388 36.46 -19.75 14.78
N SER A 389 37.61 -20.35 15.07
CA SER A 389 37.64 -21.69 15.66
C SER A 389 37.26 -21.67 17.15
N LYS A 390 36.36 -22.59 17.54
CA LYS A 390 35.92 -22.73 18.94
C LYS A 390 36.95 -23.46 19.81
N ARG A 391 37.73 -24.37 19.22
CA ARG A 391 38.74 -25.22 19.88
C ARG A 391 39.90 -25.51 18.94
N ILE A 392 41.12 -25.42 19.44
CA ILE A 392 42.33 -25.69 18.66
C ILE A 392 42.96 -27.00 19.15
N THR A 393 42.84 -28.06 18.36
CA THR A 393 43.51 -29.35 18.60
C THR A 393 44.17 -29.87 17.33
N PRO A 394 45.18 -30.73 17.39
CA PRO A 394 45.80 -31.30 16.19
C PRO A 394 44.81 -31.98 15.25
N ARG A 395 43.84 -32.69 15.83
CA ARG A 395 42.81 -33.41 15.09
C ARG A 395 41.87 -32.46 14.36
N GLU A 396 41.47 -31.38 15.02
CA GLU A 396 40.67 -30.31 14.42
C GLU A 396 41.43 -29.61 13.29
N ILE A 397 42.72 -29.30 13.49
CA ILE A 397 43.56 -28.69 12.45
C ILE A 397 43.68 -29.62 11.24
N ILE A 398 43.97 -30.91 11.43
CA ILE A 398 44.07 -31.88 10.34
C ILE A 398 42.73 -32.01 9.59
N ALA A 399 41.62 -32.11 10.32
CA ALA A 399 40.28 -32.19 9.74
C ALA A 399 39.96 -30.92 8.93
N PHE A 400 40.24 -29.75 9.48
CA PHE A 400 40.04 -28.46 8.83
C PHE A 400 40.84 -28.31 7.54
N VAL A 401 42.14 -28.62 7.57
CA VAL A 401 43.00 -28.57 6.38
C VAL A 401 42.50 -29.54 5.30
N ASN A 402 42.09 -30.75 5.68
CA ASN A 402 41.51 -31.72 4.75
C ASN A 402 40.16 -31.26 4.16
N GLU A 403 39.32 -30.58 4.95
CA GLU A 403 38.05 -30.05 4.44
C GLU A 403 38.27 -28.90 3.46
N ILE A 404 39.24 -27.99 3.74
CA ILE A 404 39.65 -26.97 2.77
C ILE A 404 40.14 -27.63 1.47
N LEU A 405 41.01 -28.63 1.58
CA LEU A 405 41.49 -29.38 0.42
C LEU A 405 40.35 -30.01 -0.38
N THR A 406 39.34 -30.55 0.31
CA THR A 406 38.19 -31.19 -0.35
C THR A 406 37.44 -30.21 -1.24
N ILE A 407 37.23 -28.97 -0.77
CA ILE A 407 36.55 -27.92 -1.54
C ILE A 407 37.46 -27.35 -2.62
N LYS A 408 38.76 -27.16 -2.34
CA LYS A 408 39.76 -26.67 -3.31
C LYS A 408 39.94 -27.63 -4.50
N LEU A 409 39.66 -28.92 -4.32
CA LEU A 409 39.67 -29.91 -5.40
C LEU A 409 38.49 -29.76 -6.38
N LEU A 410 37.41 -29.08 -5.99
CA LEU A 410 36.26 -28.82 -6.86
C LEU A 410 36.60 -27.74 -7.89
N ASP A 411 37.29 -26.68 -7.46
CA ASP A 411 37.77 -25.61 -8.32
C ASP A 411 39.08 -25.01 -7.76
N GLU A 412 40.11 -24.96 -8.60
CA GLU A 412 41.40 -24.39 -8.25
C GLU A 412 41.34 -22.85 -8.04
N ASN A 413 40.34 -22.19 -8.61
CA ASN A 413 40.13 -20.74 -8.51
C ASN A 413 39.58 -20.32 -7.13
N PHE A 414 39.03 -21.24 -6.33
CA PHE A 414 38.54 -20.92 -4.99
C PHE A 414 39.69 -20.53 -4.07
N ARG A 415 39.73 -19.27 -3.60
CA ARG A 415 40.77 -18.85 -2.64
C ARG A 415 40.53 -19.48 -1.26
N GLU A 416 41.60 -19.99 -0.69
CA GLU A 416 41.61 -20.83 0.51
C GLU A 416 41.04 -20.11 1.72
N ARG A 417 41.25 -18.79 1.84
CA ARG A 417 40.66 -17.99 2.93
C ARG A 417 39.12 -18.01 2.95
N TYR A 418 38.45 -18.03 1.81
CA TYR A 418 36.98 -18.04 1.75
C TYR A 418 36.43 -19.44 2.01
N ILE A 419 37.14 -20.46 1.53
CA ILE A 419 36.87 -21.86 1.89
C ILE A 419 36.98 -22.02 3.41
N ALA A 420 38.03 -21.47 4.02
CA ALA A 420 38.24 -21.50 5.46
C ALA A 420 37.08 -20.87 6.24
N ILE A 421 36.56 -19.72 5.78
CA ILE A 421 35.37 -19.07 6.36
C ILE A 421 34.14 -19.99 6.22
N PHE A 422 33.90 -20.51 5.01
CA PHE A 422 32.79 -21.44 4.77
C PHE A 422 32.84 -22.66 5.67
N VAL A 423 34.00 -23.30 5.81
CA VAL A 423 34.17 -24.49 6.63
C VAL A 423 33.90 -24.22 8.12
N LEU A 424 34.40 -23.10 8.66
CA LEU A 424 34.22 -22.79 10.10
C LEU A 424 32.82 -22.29 10.45
N LYS A 425 32.10 -21.71 9.49
CA LYS A 425 30.77 -21.11 9.68
C LYS A 425 29.70 -21.78 8.82
N LYS A 426 29.93 -23.03 8.46
CA LYS A 426 29.13 -23.82 7.51
C LYS A 426 27.65 -23.86 7.85
N ASP A 427 27.33 -24.15 9.10
CA ASP A 427 25.93 -24.25 9.55
C ASP A 427 25.20 -22.90 9.46
N GLU A 428 25.89 -21.81 9.81
CA GLU A 428 25.35 -20.45 9.79
C GLU A 428 25.15 -19.97 8.33
N ILE A 429 26.12 -20.27 7.45
CA ILE A 429 26.09 -19.90 6.03
C ILE A 429 25.01 -20.68 5.27
N LEU A 430 24.94 -22.00 5.46
CA LEU A 430 23.98 -22.85 4.76
C LEU A 430 22.54 -22.65 5.23
N ALA A 431 22.32 -22.13 6.46
CA ALA A 431 21.00 -21.78 6.94
C ALA A 431 20.36 -20.64 6.13
N ASN A 432 21.17 -19.68 5.67
CA ASN A 432 20.72 -18.63 4.77
C ASN A 432 21.85 -18.12 3.86
N PRO A 433 22.09 -18.79 2.70
CA PRO A 433 23.22 -18.50 1.82
C PRO A 433 23.28 -17.05 1.33
N LEU A 434 22.14 -16.51 0.88
CA LEU A 434 22.06 -15.15 0.30
C LEU A 434 22.29 -14.07 1.37
N LYS A 435 21.71 -14.28 2.56
CA LYS A 435 21.92 -13.40 3.70
C LYS A 435 23.37 -13.43 4.15
N SER A 436 24.02 -14.59 4.13
CA SER A 436 25.42 -14.73 4.56
C SER A 436 26.43 -14.10 3.61
N VAL A 437 26.02 -13.83 2.36
CA VAL A 437 26.86 -13.10 1.39
C VAL A 437 26.75 -11.58 1.57
N THR A 438 25.64 -11.09 2.12
CA THR A 438 25.34 -9.66 2.26
C THR A 438 25.49 -9.16 3.70
N GLU A 439 25.28 -10.03 4.69
CA GLU A 439 25.38 -9.76 6.12
C GLU A 439 26.53 -10.54 6.76
N PHE A 440 27.42 -9.81 7.44
CA PHE A 440 28.73 -10.31 7.89
C PHE A 440 28.79 -10.56 9.40
N ASP A 441 27.64 -10.62 10.09
CA ASP A 441 27.59 -10.70 11.56
C ASP A 441 28.20 -12.00 12.11
N TYR A 442 28.12 -13.07 11.33
CA TYR A 442 28.69 -14.37 11.69
C TYR A 442 30.23 -14.40 11.63
N LEU A 443 30.88 -13.37 11.07
CA LEU A 443 32.35 -13.29 10.95
C LEU A 443 33.04 -12.74 12.21
N ASP A 444 32.29 -12.38 13.25
CA ASP A 444 32.84 -11.89 14.52
C ASP A 444 33.89 -10.77 14.29
N GLY A 445 35.12 -10.95 14.78
CA GLY A 445 36.21 -9.98 14.64
C GLY A 445 36.76 -9.80 13.21
N LEU A 446 36.34 -10.61 12.24
CA LEU A 446 36.78 -10.51 10.84
C LEU A 446 35.87 -9.64 9.98
N LYS A 447 34.72 -9.20 10.51
CA LYS A 447 33.72 -8.40 9.76
C LYS A 447 34.34 -7.19 9.08
N SER A 448 35.18 -6.41 9.76
CA SER A 448 35.78 -5.19 9.20
C SER A 448 36.78 -5.44 8.07
N ILE A 449 37.29 -6.66 7.94
CA ILE A 449 38.25 -7.04 6.90
C ILE A 449 37.51 -7.43 5.62
N TYR A 450 36.47 -8.25 5.74
CA TYR A 450 35.76 -8.82 4.59
C TYR A 450 34.54 -8.00 4.13
N TYR A 451 34.04 -7.08 4.96
CA TYR A 451 32.92 -6.19 4.58
C TYR A 451 33.20 -5.37 3.33
N SER A 452 34.45 -4.97 3.10
CA SER A 452 34.86 -4.17 1.93
C SER A 452 35.62 -4.98 0.89
N ASP A 453 35.62 -6.32 0.99
CA ASP A 453 36.29 -7.19 0.03
C ASP A 453 35.35 -7.49 -1.16
N PRO A 454 35.62 -6.94 -2.36
CA PRO A 454 34.73 -7.11 -3.53
C PRO A 454 34.66 -8.57 -4.01
N ASP A 455 35.63 -9.40 -3.64
CA ASP A 455 35.72 -10.80 -4.03
C ASP A 455 34.97 -11.74 -3.07
N PHE A 456 34.62 -11.26 -1.86
CA PHE A 456 34.01 -12.10 -0.82
C PHE A 456 32.70 -12.74 -1.29
N ALA A 457 31.79 -11.92 -1.80
CA ALA A 457 30.48 -12.38 -2.25
C ALA A 457 30.59 -13.39 -3.39
N LYS A 458 31.51 -13.15 -4.34
CA LYS A 458 31.74 -14.02 -5.49
C LYS A 458 32.25 -15.39 -5.05
N HIS A 459 33.35 -15.42 -4.31
CA HIS A 459 33.96 -16.67 -3.87
C HIS A 459 33.09 -17.45 -2.89
N LEU A 460 32.41 -16.77 -1.96
CA LEU A 460 31.52 -17.45 -1.02
C LEU A 460 30.34 -18.10 -1.75
N THR A 461 29.69 -17.38 -2.67
CA THR A 461 28.62 -17.94 -3.52
C THR A 461 29.11 -19.12 -4.33
N ALA A 462 30.29 -18.99 -4.97
CA ALA A 462 30.91 -20.04 -5.76
C ALA A 462 31.19 -21.30 -4.94
N VAL A 463 31.70 -21.13 -3.71
CA VAL A 463 31.95 -22.25 -2.78
C VAL A 463 30.66 -22.91 -2.30
N ILE A 464 29.60 -22.15 -2.02
CA ILE A 464 28.31 -22.72 -1.55
C ILE A 464 27.66 -23.58 -2.65
N TYR A 465 27.64 -23.09 -3.88
CA TYR A 465 26.92 -23.73 -4.99
C TYR A 465 27.80 -24.58 -5.90
N HIS A 466 29.12 -24.61 -5.66
CA HIS A 466 30.13 -25.30 -6.49
C HIS A 466 30.06 -24.90 -7.97
N ILE A 467 30.03 -23.60 -8.22
CA ILE A 467 29.99 -22.99 -9.56
C ILE A 467 31.23 -22.12 -9.78
N ASP A 468 31.50 -21.78 -11.03
CA ASP A 468 32.64 -20.92 -11.38
C ASP A 468 32.53 -19.55 -10.68
N VAL A 469 33.67 -19.02 -10.22
CA VAL A 469 33.73 -17.77 -9.43
C VAL A 469 33.17 -16.56 -10.19
N ASP A 470 33.40 -16.50 -11.50
CA ASP A 470 32.97 -15.37 -12.33
C ASP A 470 31.47 -15.44 -12.68
N GLU A 471 30.92 -16.65 -12.83
CA GLU A 471 29.49 -16.87 -13.14
C GLU A 471 28.59 -16.92 -11.89
N ALA A 472 29.18 -17.08 -10.70
CA ALA A 472 28.45 -17.44 -9.49
C ALA A 472 27.37 -16.43 -9.08
N VAL A 473 27.71 -15.15 -9.16
CA VAL A 473 26.83 -14.07 -8.72
C VAL A 473 25.75 -13.81 -9.77
N GLU A 474 26.10 -13.80 -11.04
CA GLU A 474 25.15 -13.50 -12.11
C GLU A 474 24.07 -14.58 -12.22
N LEU A 475 24.42 -15.87 -12.17
CA LEU A 475 23.46 -16.94 -12.41
C LEU A 475 22.46 -17.13 -11.26
N ILE A 476 22.94 -17.16 -10.02
CA ILE A 476 22.08 -17.40 -8.84
C ILE A 476 21.28 -16.15 -8.49
N TYR A 477 21.91 -14.97 -8.41
CA TYR A 477 21.19 -13.78 -7.98
C TYR A 477 20.26 -13.22 -9.05
N THR A 478 20.54 -13.42 -10.36
CA THR A 478 19.55 -13.07 -11.40
C THR A 478 18.29 -13.91 -11.24
N GLN A 479 18.42 -15.22 -11.00
CA GLN A 479 17.27 -16.09 -10.77
C GLN A 479 16.51 -15.72 -9.50
N GLU A 480 17.23 -15.45 -8.40
CA GLU A 480 16.60 -15.04 -7.13
C GLU A 480 15.92 -13.68 -7.22
N LEU A 481 16.49 -12.74 -7.98
CA LEU A 481 15.88 -11.45 -8.27
C LEU A 481 14.58 -11.65 -9.07
N LYS A 482 14.59 -12.48 -10.12
CA LYS A 482 13.38 -12.84 -10.89
C LYS A 482 12.33 -13.50 -9.99
N ASP A 483 12.73 -14.45 -9.17
CA ASP A 483 11.85 -15.14 -8.24
C ASP A 483 11.22 -14.17 -7.25
N SER A 484 11.99 -13.22 -6.70
CA SER A 484 11.49 -12.19 -5.78
C SER A 484 10.45 -11.28 -6.45
N LEU A 485 10.69 -10.86 -7.69
CA LEU A 485 9.75 -10.08 -8.50
C LEU A 485 8.46 -10.88 -8.78
N ASN A 486 8.59 -12.14 -9.21
CA ASN A 486 7.45 -12.99 -9.55
C ASN A 486 6.60 -13.38 -8.32
N LYS A 487 7.21 -13.54 -7.14
CA LYS A 487 6.55 -13.94 -5.89
C LYS A 487 6.08 -12.75 -5.05
N ASN A 488 6.33 -11.51 -5.47
CA ASN A 488 6.07 -10.30 -4.70
C ASN A 488 6.79 -10.28 -3.33
N ASP A 489 8.02 -10.79 -3.29
CA ASP A 489 8.87 -10.82 -2.09
C ASP A 489 9.72 -9.55 -2.03
N VAL A 490 9.13 -8.49 -1.49
CA VAL A 490 9.70 -7.13 -1.45
C VAL A 490 10.95 -7.04 -0.58
N GLU A 491 10.98 -7.76 0.54
CA GLU A 491 12.14 -7.77 1.44
C GLU A 491 13.35 -8.39 0.72
N LYS A 492 13.15 -9.55 0.08
CA LYS A 492 14.21 -10.22 -0.66
C LYS A 492 14.65 -9.40 -1.88
N PHE A 493 13.70 -8.86 -2.63
CA PHE A 493 13.98 -7.97 -3.77
C PHE A 493 14.89 -6.80 -3.37
N ASN A 494 14.51 -6.06 -2.33
CA ASN A 494 15.29 -4.91 -1.88
C ASN A 494 16.65 -5.31 -1.29
N SER A 495 16.74 -6.45 -0.59
CA SER A 495 18.04 -6.97 -0.11
C SER A 495 19.03 -7.22 -1.25
N ILE A 496 18.56 -7.75 -2.38
CA ILE A 496 19.38 -7.97 -3.58
C ILE A 496 19.73 -6.62 -4.21
N CYS A 497 18.77 -5.70 -4.36
CA CYS A 497 19.00 -4.38 -4.95
C CYS A 497 19.99 -3.49 -4.17
N LYS A 498 20.28 -3.76 -2.89
CA LYS A 498 21.31 -3.06 -2.09
C LYS A 498 22.74 -3.57 -2.33
N SER A 499 22.89 -4.71 -3.00
CA SER A 499 24.19 -5.35 -3.23
C SER A 499 25.00 -4.66 -4.33
N ASP A 500 26.34 -4.66 -4.23
CA ASP A 500 27.23 -3.97 -5.19
C ASP A 500 27.12 -4.49 -6.64
N PHE A 501 26.71 -5.74 -6.82
CA PHE A 501 26.54 -6.37 -8.12
C PHE A 501 25.12 -6.25 -8.69
N ALA A 502 24.18 -5.62 -7.98
CA ALA A 502 22.77 -5.59 -8.39
C ALA A 502 22.57 -4.92 -9.76
N ASP A 503 23.38 -3.90 -10.05
CA ASP A 503 23.37 -3.16 -11.33
C ASP A 503 23.64 -4.06 -12.55
N SER A 504 24.54 -5.05 -12.42
CA SER A 504 24.91 -5.90 -13.55
C SER A 504 23.85 -6.96 -13.88
N ILE A 505 22.99 -7.32 -12.93
CA ILE A 505 21.99 -8.39 -13.09
C ILE A 505 20.57 -7.88 -13.35
N PHE A 506 20.26 -6.63 -12.94
CA PHE A 506 18.90 -6.12 -12.90
C PHE A 506 18.23 -6.07 -14.27
N SER A 507 18.92 -5.52 -15.27
CA SER A 507 18.35 -5.41 -16.63
C SER A 507 18.06 -6.79 -17.26
N SER A 508 18.93 -7.77 -17.04
CA SER A 508 18.71 -9.15 -17.49
C SER A 508 17.50 -9.78 -16.79
N ALA A 509 17.37 -9.58 -15.47
CA ALA A 509 16.24 -10.09 -14.70
C ALA A 509 14.90 -9.55 -15.24
N ILE A 510 14.82 -8.26 -15.54
CA ILE A 510 13.59 -7.60 -16.01
C ILE A 510 13.15 -8.07 -17.41
N VAL A 511 14.11 -8.27 -18.34
CA VAL A 511 13.81 -8.65 -19.72
C VAL A 511 13.15 -10.03 -19.82
N ASP A 512 13.47 -10.94 -18.91
CA ASP A 512 12.98 -12.33 -18.96
C ASP A 512 11.70 -12.57 -18.14
N ILE A 513 11.05 -11.51 -17.63
CA ILE A 513 9.79 -11.62 -16.87
C ILE A 513 8.59 -11.67 -17.81
N ASP A 514 7.79 -12.74 -17.74
CA ASP A 514 6.60 -12.91 -18.57
C ASP A 514 5.29 -12.52 -17.86
N VAL A 515 5.15 -12.83 -16.56
CA VAL A 515 3.95 -12.52 -15.76
C VAL A 515 4.18 -11.22 -15.01
N LEU A 516 3.44 -10.17 -15.35
CA LEU A 516 3.84 -8.80 -15.02
C LEU A 516 3.19 -8.22 -13.76
N GLU A 517 2.08 -8.78 -13.28
CA GLU A 517 1.35 -8.25 -12.12
C GLU A 517 2.24 -8.09 -10.86
N ASN A 518 2.81 -9.19 -10.37
CA ASN A 518 3.64 -9.17 -9.16
C ASN A 518 4.95 -8.38 -9.37
N PRO A 519 5.66 -8.51 -10.50
CA PRO A 519 6.85 -7.70 -10.77
C PRO A 519 6.60 -6.19 -10.81
N ILE A 520 5.47 -5.74 -11.37
CA ILE A 520 5.06 -4.33 -11.35
C ILE A 520 4.84 -3.84 -9.91
N LYS A 521 4.09 -4.61 -9.11
CA LYS A 521 3.85 -4.31 -7.68
C LYS A 521 5.18 -4.25 -6.91
N THR A 522 6.06 -5.24 -7.10
CA THR A 522 7.35 -5.32 -6.41
C THR A 522 8.27 -4.17 -6.80
N LEU A 523 8.39 -3.85 -8.09
CA LEU A 523 9.24 -2.78 -8.60
C LEU A 523 8.83 -1.40 -8.05
N SER A 524 7.52 -1.18 -7.84
CA SER A 524 7.02 0.06 -7.24
C SER A 524 7.50 0.29 -5.80
N GLN A 525 7.92 -0.78 -5.11
CA GLN A 525 8.39 -0.76 -3.72
C GLN A 525 9.93 -0.80 -3.63
N ILE A 526 10.64 -0.41 -4.70
CA ILE A 526 12.08 -0.29 -4.66
C ILE A 526 12.52 0.84 -3.70
N GLU A 527 13.40 0.51 -2.76
CA GLU A 527 13.87 1.45 -1.73
C GLU A 527 14.90 2.46 -2.27
N SER A 528 14.95 3.65 -1.67
CA SER A 528 15.91 4.70 -2.06
C SER A 528 17.39 4.33 -1.86
N GLU A 529 17.67 3.34 -1.02
CA GLU A 529 19.02 2.79 -0.75
C GLU A 529 19.49 1.80 -1.82
N SER A 530 18.66 1.50 -2.82
CA SER A 530 19.00 0.66 -3.96
C SER A 530 20.24 1.15 -4.70
N LYS A 531 21.12 0.22 -5.08
CA LYS A 531 22.29 0.48 -5.94
C LYS A 531 21.95 0.43 -7.43
N ILE A 532 20.69 0.24 -7.81
CA ILE A 532 20.24 0.23 -9.21
C ILE A 532 20.17 1.67 -9.77
N PRO A 533 20.80 1.95 -10.93
CA PRO A 533 20.71 3.25 -11.57
C PRO A 533 19.27 3.62 -11.95
N LYS A 534 18.86 4.88 -11.70
CA LYS A 534 17.53 5.40 -12.06
C LYS A 534 17.17 5.17 -13.54
N LEU A 535 18.15 5.20 -14.44
CA LEU A 535 17.94 4.94 -15.86
C LEU A 535 17.46 3.50 -16.11
N GLN A 536 18.01 2.51 -15.40
CA GLN A 536 17.57 1.12 -15.53
C GLN A 536 16.17 0.90 -14.97
N ILE A 537 15.81 1.58 -13.86
CA ILE A 537 14.45 1.55 -13.31
C ILE A 537 13.45 2.11 -14.34
N ALA A 538 13.78 3.25 -14.96
CA ALA A 538 12.94 3.82 -16.02
C ALA A 538 12.81 2.89 -17.25
N GLN A 539 13.89 2.20 -17.62
CA GLN A 539 13.85 1.19 -18.68
C GLN A 539 13.00 -0.03 -18.30
N ALA A 540 13.00 -0.42 -17.02
CA ALA A 540 12.16 -1.51 -16.53
C ALA A 540 10.67 -1.17 -16.65
N TRP A 541 10.26 0.02 -16.20
CA TRP A 541 8.89 0.51 -16.39
C TRP A 541 8.48 0.53 -17.86
N LYS A 542 9.34 1.05 -18.74
CA LYS A 542 9.12 1.03 -20.20
C LYS A 542 8.96 -0.40 -20.73
N THR A 543 9.77 -1.34 -20.25
CA THR A 543 9.75 -2.75 -20.70
C THR A 543 8.44 -3.42 -20.29
N PHE A 544 8.03 -3.27 -19.03
CA PHE A 544 6.76 -3.79 -18.54
C PHE A 544 5.58 -3.17 -19.29
N TYR A 545 5.58 -1.85 -19.50
CA TYR A 545 4.52 -1.16 -20.23
C TYR A 545 4.32 -1.72 -21.64
N HIS A 546 5.40 -1.87 -22.42
CA HIS A 546 5.29 -2.40 -23.77
C HIS A 546 4.89 -3.88 -23.81
N LYS A 547 5.33 -4.70 -22.84
CA LYS A 547 4.90 -6.09 -22.74
C LYS A 547 3.39 -6.19 -22.47
N VAL A 548 2.88 -5.38 -21.53
CA VAL A 548 1.44 -5.32 -21.23
C VAL A 548 0.65 -4.82 -22.44
N LEU A 549 1.10 -3.75 -23.09
CA LEU A 549 0.43 -3.19 -24.26
C LEU A 549 0.30 -4.20 -25.42
N ASN A 550 1.29 -5.07 -25.60
CA ASN A 550 1.30 -6.10 -26.65
C ASN A 550 0.53 -7.38 -26.28
N SER A 551 0.01 -7.48 -25.04
CA SER A 551 -0.61 -8.71 -24.55
C SER A 551 -2.11 -8.84 -24.84
N ASP A 552 -2.73 -7.84 -25.51
CA ASP A 552 -4.17 -7.74 -25.79
C ASP A 552 -5.04 -8.06 -24.55
N PRO A 553 -5.29 -7.07 -23.66
CA PRO A 553 -6.04 -7.29 -22.43
C PRO A 553 -7.48 -7.71 -22.75
N VAL A 554 -7.87 -8.90 -22.31
CA VAL A 554 -9.27 -9.34 -22.33
C VAL A 554 -9.95 -8.85 -21.06
N ILE A 555 -10.81 -7.83 -21.19
CA ILE A 555 -11.57 -7.29 -20.07
C ILE A 555 -12.97 -7.92 -20.06
N ASP A 556 -13.29 -8.65 -19.00
CA ASP A 556 -14.62 -9.24 -18.77
C ASP A 556 -15.43 -8.53 -17.65
N LYS A 557 -14.78 -7.64 -16.89
CA LYS A 557 -15.35 -6.91 -15.75
C LYS A 557 -14.94 -5.44 -15.75
N LEU A 558 -15.80 -4.58 -15.21
CA LEU A 558 -15.55 -3.15 -15.02
C LEU A 558 -14.71 -2.90 -13.76
N GLU A 559 -13.52 -3.48 -13.72
CA GLU A 559 -12.58 -3.36 -12.60
C GLU A 559 -11.18 -3.06 -13.13
N VAL A 560 -10.50 -2.10 -12.51
CA VAL A 560 -9.07 -1.83 -12.73
C VAL A 560 -8.29 -2.38 -11.56
N GLU A 561 -7.34 -3.27 -11.87
CA GLU A 561 -6.48 -3.92 -10.89
C GLU A 561 -5.34 -2.99 -10.47
N ASP A 562 -4.88 -3.13 -9.22
CA ASP A 562 -3.92 -2.20 -8.64
C ASP A 562 -2.58 -2.16 -9.40
N TRP A 563 -2.14 -3.29 -9.96
CA TRP A 563 -0.90 -3.31 -10.76
C TRP A 563 -1.04 -2.51 -12.06
N GLN A 564 -2.24 -2.43 -12.65
CA GLN A 564 -2.48 -1.65 -13.86
C GLN A 564 -2.36 -0.16 -13.56
N LEU A 565 -2.91 0.29 -12.42
CA LEU A 565 -2.78 1.66 -11.93
C LEU A 565 -1.32 2.03 -11.70
N ILE A 566 -0.59 1.19 -10.94
CA ILE A 566 0.84 1.39 -10.66
C ILE A 566 1.64 1.53 -11.96
N LEU A 567 1.36 0.70 -12.97
CA LEU A 567 2.06 0.78 -14.25
C LEU A 567 1.81 2.10 -14.98
N ILE A 568 0.56 2.57 -15.02
CA ILE A 568 0.15 3.80 -15.72
C ILE A 568 0.64 5.06 -14.98
N GLU A 569 0.75 5.01 -13.65
CA GLU A 569 1.35 6.07 -12.84
C GLU A 569 2.85 6.21 -13.09
N ASN A 570 3.55 5.09 -13.24
CA ASN A 570 5.01 5.06 -13.39
C ASN A 570 5.49 5.18 -14.84
N TYR A 571 4.59 5.27 -15.81
CA TYR A 571 4.92 5.52 -17.22
C TYR A 571 3.93 6.47 -17.91
N ALA A 572 4.44 7.55 -18.49
CA ALA A 572 3.64 8.69 -18.96
C ALA A 572 2.89 8.46 -20.28
N ASP A 573 3.09 7.34 -20.97
CA ASP A 573 2.39 7.03 -22.22
C ASP A 573 0.94 6.59 -21.93
N ASP A 574 -0.01 7.11 -22.70
CA ASP A 574 -1.45 6.89 -22.49
C ASP A 574 -2.07 5.82 -23.40
N GLN A 575 -1.30 5.16 -24.27
CA GLN A 575 -1.82 4.14 -25.18
C GLN A 575 -2.48 2.97 -24.44
N TYR A 576 -1.90 2.51 -23.33
CA TYR A 576 -2.46 1.42 -22.53
C TYR A 576 -3.72 1.87 -21.78
N LEU A 577 -3.69 3.07 -21.18
CA LEU A 577 -4.87 3.65 -20.54
C LEU A 577 -6.02 3.81 -21.54
N LYS A 578 -5.72 4.30 -22.76
CA LYS A 578 -6.69 4.41 -23.85
C LYS A 578 -7.28 3.05 -24.23
N LEU A 579 -6.42 2.03 -24.40
CA LEU A 579 -6.84 0.66 -24.69
C LEU A 579 -7.78 0.12 -23.61
N LEU A 580 -7.45 0.31 -22.33
CA LEU A 580 -8.32 -0.06 -21.22
C LEU A 580 -9.67 0.66 -21.28
N THR A 581 -9.68 1.98 -21.44
CA THR A 581 -10.94 2.74 -21.53
C THR A 581 -11.81 2.33 -22.72
N ASP A 582 -11.18 1.97 -23.86
CA ASP A 582 -11.86 1.48 -25.07
C ASP A 582 -12.38 0.04 -24.91
N GLU A 583 -11.77 -0.80 -24.07
CA GLU A 583 -12.32 -2.12 -23.74
C GLU A 583 -13.43 -2.03 -22.69
N TYR A 584 -13.28 -1.20 -21.65
CA TYR A 584 -14.33 -0.99 -20.63
C TYR A 584 -15.63 -0.47 -21.25
N ILE A 585 -15.56 0.45 -22.21
CA ILE A 585 -16.75 0.97 -22.88
C ILE A 585 -17.47 -0.08 -23.75
N LYS A 586 -16.78 -1.14 -24.22
CA LYS A 586 -17.40 -2.23 -25.00
C LYS A 586 -18.30 -3.10 -24.13
N ILE A 587 -17.88 -3.38 -22.89
CA ILE A 587 -18.64 -4.21 -21.95
C ILE A 587 -19.71 -3.43 -21.15
N LEU A 588 -19.64 -2.09 -21.16
CA LEU A 588 -20.69 -1.23 -20.60
C LEU A 588 -22.06 -1.59 -21.20
N ASN A 589 -23.06 -1.75 -20.36
CA ASN A 589 -24.46 -1.94 -20.71
C ASN A 589 -25.36 -1.27 -19.65
N ASP A 590 -26.66 -1.36 -19.85
CA ASP A 590 -27.61 -0.65 -18.99
C ASP A 590 -27.64 -1.15 -17.54
N SER A 591 -27.17 -2.37 -17.26
CA SER A 591 -27.14 -2.92 -15.90
C SER A 591 -25.93 -2.47 -15.07
N ASN A 592 -24.83 -2.07 -15.72
CA ASN A 592 -23.55 -1.78 -15.07
C ASN A 592 -23.04 -0.36 -15.31
N THR A 593 -23.93 0.57 -15.69
CA THR A 593 -23.57 1.98 -15.95
C THR A 593 -22.92 2.65 -14.75
N MET A 594 -23.48 2.48 -13.54
CA MET A 594 -22.91 3.09 -12.34
C MET A 594 -21.57 2.44 -11.92
N GLU A 595 -21.34 1.18 -12.27
CA GLU A 595 -20.05 0.52 -12.07
C GLU A 595 -18.99 1.12 -12.99
N TYR A 596 -19.32 1.40 -14.25
CA TYR A 596 -18.42 2.09 -15.18
C TYR A 596 -18.09 3.51 -14.69
N VAL A 597 -19.09 4.22 -14.19
CA VAL A 597 -18.90 5.56 -13.61
C VAL A 597 -17.95 5.50 -12.41
N ALA A 598 -18.14 4.54 -11.50
CA ALA A 598 -17.26 4.34 -10.35
C ALA A 598 -15.83 3.92 -10.77
N LEU A 599 -15.69 3.13 -11.84
CA LEU A 599 -14.41 2.76 -12.43
C LEU A 599 -13.67 4.01 -12.97
N VAL A 600 -14.37 4.88 -13.70
CA VAL A 600 -13.81 6.14 -14.19
C VAL A 600 -13.42 7.05 -13.01
N ASP A 601 -14.24 7.12 -11.96
CA ASP A 601 -13.88 7.86 -10.75
C ASP A 601 -12.58 7.34 -10.14
N LYS A 602 -12.46 6.01 -9.97
CA LYS A 602 -11.24 5.35 -9.44
C LYS A 602 -10.02 5.68 -10.30
N LEU A 603 -10.16 5.69 -11.63
CA LEU A 603 -9.09 6.10 -12.55
C LEU A 603 -8.72 7.59 -12.35
N THR A 604 -9.70 8.48 -12.22
CA THR A 604 -9.45 9.92 -12.04
C THR A 604 -8.82 10.26 -10.69
N GLU A 605 -9.13 9.50 -9.64
CA GLU A 605 -8.52 9.65 -8.31
C GLU A 605 -7.01 9.38 -8.33
N HIS A 606 -6.58 8.40 -9.13
CA HIS A 606 -5.18 8.00 -9.25
C HIS A 606 -4.39 8.78 -10.31
N LEU A 607 -5.03 9.14 -11.45
CA LEU A 607 -4.33 9.64 -12.65
C LEU A 607 -4.66 11.08 -13.05
N THR A 608 -5.60 11.75 -12.37
CA THR A 608 -6.20 13.07 -12.67
C THR A 608 -7.30 13.10 -13.74
N GLU A 609 -8.28 14.00 -13.56
CA GLU A 609 -9.40 14.23 -14.50
C GLU A 609 -8.90 14.60 -15.92
N GLU A 610 -7.86 15.44 -16.02
CA GLU A 610 -7.31 15.93 -17.30
C GLU A 610 -6.68 14.82 -18.15
N ARG A 611 -6.16 13.76 -17.52
CA ARG A 611 -5.54 12.62 -18.23
C ARG A 611 -6.59 11.61 -18.69
N VAL A 612 -7.62 11.34 -17.87
CA VAL A 612 -8.59 10.26 -18.12
C VAL A 612 -9.72 10.67 -19.06
N PHE A 613 -10.40 11.80 -18.81
CA PHE A 613 -11.60 12.19 -19.58
C PHE A 613 -11.37 12.42 -21.08
N PRO A 614 -10.19 12.87 -21.58
CA PRO A 614 -9.96 12.94 -23.02
C PRO A 614 -9.96 11.58 -23.71
N LEU A 615 -9.57 10.52 -23.00
CA LEU A 615 -9.36 9.18 -23.56
C LEU A 615 -10.63 8.34 -23.63
N ILE A 616 -11.62 8.61 -22.76
CA ILE A 616 -12.88 7.86 -22.78
C ILE A 616 -13.70 8.16 -24.05
N SER A 617 -14.37 7.12 -24.55
CA SER A 617 -15.19 7.15 -25.77
C SER A 617 -16.67 7.39 -25.44
N ALA A 618 -17.38 8.09 -26.33
CA ALA A 618 -18.80 8.38 -26.14
C ALA A 618 -19.67 7.14 -26.37
N LYS A 619 -20.72 6.98 -25.57
CA LYS A 619 -21.70 5.89 -25.71
C LYS A 619 -23.11 6.37 -25.39
N THR A 620 -24.10 5.78 -26.04
CA THR A 620 -25.51 6.07 -25.79
C THR A 620 -26.06 5.12 -24.72
N LEU A 621 -26.80 5.68 -23.76
CA LEU A 621 -27.47 4.98 -22.67
C LEU A 621 -28.99 5.00 -22.83
N GLU A 622 -29.67 4.06 -22.17
CA GLU A 622 -31.10 4.18 -21.92
C GLU A 622 -31.43 5.37 -20.99
N ALA A 623 -32.62 5.95 -21.18
CA ALA A 623 -33.08 7.11 -20.43
C ALA A 623 -33.01 6.96 -18.90
N LYS A 624 -33.34 5.77 -18.39
CA LYS A 624 -33.25 5.46 -16.95
C LYS A 624 -31.85 5.68 -16.40
N ASN A 625 -30.83 5.21 -17.11
CA ASN A 625 -29.44 5.28 -16.66
C ASN A 625 -28.87 6.69 -16.76
N SER A 626 -29.33 7.48 -17.72
CA SER A 626 -28.97 8.89 -17.79
C SER A 626 -29.57 9.71 -16.65
N ILE A 627 -30.79 9.41 -16.20
CA ILE A 627 -31.33 10.02 -14.97
C ILE A 627 -30.48 9.61 -13.77
N ALA A 628 -30.21 8.32 -13.59
CA ALA A 628 -29.38 7.84 -12.48
C ALA A 628 -27.96 8.47 -12.47
N LEU A 629 -27.37 8.67 -13.65
CA LEU A 629 -26.09 9.36 -13.80
C LEU A 629 -26.16 10.81 -13.34
N ILE A 630 -27.18 11.57 -13.77
CA ILE A 630 -27.36 12.98 -13.38
C ILE A 630 -27.67 13.09 -11.89
N GLU A 631 -28.49 12.19 -11.34
CA GLU A 631 -28.77 12.11 -9.91
C GLU A 631 -27.50 11.91 -9.07
N ASN A 632 -26.55 11.12 -9.58
CA ASN A 632 -25.31 10.84 -8.87
C ASN A 632 -24.23 11.91 -9.09
N LYS A 633 -24.09 12.44 -10.31
CA LYS A 633 -22.96 13.28 -10.72
C LYS A 633 -23.29 14.77 -10.86
N GLY A 634 -24.56 15.15 -10.87
CA GLY A 634 -24.98 16.54 -11.06
C GLY A 634 -24.32 17.14 -12.29
N ASP A 635 -23.73 18.34 -12.17
CA ASP A 635 -23.17 19.10 -13.29
C ASP A 635 -22.01 18.39 -14.02
N LYS A 636 -21.35 17.45 -13.34
CA LYS A 636 -20.21 16.70 -13.90
C LYS A 636 -20.63 15.54 -14.81
N PHE A 637 -21.92 15.23 -14.93
CA PHE A 637 -22.38 14.07 -15.72
C PHE A 637 -21.88 14.08 -17.17
N ASN A 638 -21.74 15.26 -17.78
CA ASN A 638 -21.27 15.44 -19.15
C ASN A 638 -19.81 14.97 -19.35
N GLN A 639 -18.98 14.96 -18.30
CA GLN A 639 -17.57 14.56 -18.39
C GLN A 639 -17.41 13.08 -18.80
N TYR A 640 -18.40 12.23 -18.46
CA TYR A 640 -18.38 10.79 -18.75
C TYR A 640 -18.70 10.45 -20.22
N LYS A 641 -19.09 11.44 -21.05
CA LYS A 641 -19.46 11.28 -22.47
C LYS A 641 -20.56 10.22 -22.71
N LEU A 642 -21.38 9.97 -21.70
CA LEU A 642 -22.54 9.10 -21.79
C LEU A 642 -23.75 9.97 -22.20
N THR A 643 -24.36 9.63 -23.32
CA THR A 643 -25.41 10.45 -23.96
C THR A 643 -26.72 9.66 -24.03
N THR A 644 -27.85 10.34 -24.18
CA THR A 644 -29.16 9.71 -24.36
C THR A 644 -29.98 10.52 -25.35
N ASP A 645 -30.89 9.86 -26.08
CA ASP A 645 -31.86 10.55 -26.92
C ASP A 645 -32.83 11.38 -26.06
N VAL A 646 -32.94 12.67 -26.37
CA VAL A 646 -33.73 13.63 -25.57
C VAL A 646 -35.22 13.27 -25.55
N LYS A 647 -35.76 12.68 -26.62
CA LYS A 647 -37.18 12.29 -26.67
C LYS A 647 -37.42 11.07 -25.80
N ASP A 648 -36.51 10.10 -25.82
CA ASP A 648 -36.60 8.92 -24.95
C ASP A 648 -36.49 9.30 -23.48
N LEU A 649 -35.61 10.27 -23.15
CA LEU A 649 -35.48 10.84 -21.81
C LEU A 649 -36.77 11.53 -21.33
N ASP A 650 -37.33 12.42 -22.16
CA ASP A 650 -38.58 13.13 -21.86
C ASP A 650 -39.77 12.17 -21.70
N ASN A 651 -39.87 11.16 -22.56
CA ASN A 651 -40.88 10.13 -22.46
C ASN A 651 -40.72 9.26 -21.20
N TYR A 652 -39.48 8.89 -20.85
CA TYR A 652 -39.23 8.07 -19.68
C TYR A 652 -39.63 8.79 -18.38
N ILE A 653 -39.10 9.99 -18.16
CA ILE A 653 -39.37 10.73 -16.91
C ILE A 653 -40.84 11.15 -16.79
N SER A 654 -41.52 11.44 -17.90
CA SER A 654 -42.95 11.80 -17.90
C SER A 654 -43.91 10.61 -17.71
N ASN A 655 -43.42 9.37 -17.86
CA ASN A 655 -44.18 8.15 -17.58
C ASN A 655 -43.99 7.61 -16.15
N LEU A 656 -43.07 8.18 -15.38
CA LEU A 656 -42.91 7.84 -13.96
C LEU A 656 -44.13 8.31 -13.14
N LEU A 657 -44.38 7.65 -12.01
CA LEU A 657 -45.37 8.15 -11.05
C LEU A 657 -44.85 9.46 -10.44
N ILE A 658 -45.76 10.37 -10.11
CA ILE A 658 -45.37 11.67 -9.55
C ILE A 658 -44.56 11.51 -8.25
N ASP A 659 -44.92 10.52 -7.41
CA ASP A 659 -44.22 10.28 -6.14
C ASP A 659 -42.79 9.75 -6.36
N ASP A 660 -42.50 9.12 -7.49
CA ASP A 660 -41.14 8.73 -7.89
C ASP A 660 -40.36 9.95 -8.41
N ILE A 661 -41.00 10.78 -9.25
CA ILE A 661 -40.42 12.04 -9.77
C ILE A 661 -39.99 12.97 -8.63
N LEU A 662 -40.79 13.07 -7.55
CA LEU A 662 -40.48 13.90 -6.39
C LEU A 662 -39.20 13.45 -5.67
N GLN A 663 -38.82 12.17 -5.78
CA GLN A 663 -37.60 11.63 -5.18
C GLN A 663 -36.36 11.84 -6.07
N VAL A 664 -36.54 12.11 -7.36
CA VAL A 664 -35.44 12.29 -8.30
C VAL A 664 -34.62 13.52 -7.90
N LYS A 665 -33.29 13.37 -7.81
CA LYS A 665 -32.39 14.48 -7.48
C LYS A 665 -31.87 15.17 -8.75
N ASN A 666 -31.38 16.41 -8.61
CA ASN A 666 -30.71 17.14 -9.70
C ASN A 666 -31.57 17.33 -10.97
N THR A 667 -32.89 17.44 -10.80
CA THR A 667 -33.86 17.63 -11.89
C THR A 667 -33.79 19.04 -12.49
N ASP A 668 -33.23 20.01 -11.77
CA ASP A 668 -32.80 21.31 -12.27
C ASP A 668 -31.73 21.14 -13.34
N ILE A 669 -30.67 20.40 -13.05
CA ILE A 669 -29.57 20.11 -13.98
C ILE A 669 -30.10 19.37 -15.21
N LEU A 670 -31.00 18.41 -14.99
CA LEU A 670 -31.68 17.72 -16.09
C LEU A 670 -32.44 18.70 -17.01
N CYS A 671 -33.20 19.63 -16.44
CA CYS A 671 -33.99 20.57 -17.24
C CYS A 671 -33.14 21.66 -17.91
N GLU A 672 -32.03 22.08 -17.29
CA GLU A 672 -31.05 22.99 -17.88
C GLU A 672 -30.40 22.41 -19.13
N ASN A 673 -30.07 21.11 -19.11
CA ASN A 673 -29.39 20.44 -20.20
C ASN A 673 -30.34 19.88 -21.27
N PHE A 674 -31.63 19.65 -20.95
CA PHE A 674 -32.55 18.95 -21.85
C PHE A 674 -33.93 19.60 -22.09
N GLU A 675 -34.27 19.59 -23.38
CA GLU A 675 -35.56 19.48 -24.08
C GLU A 675 -36.76 18.70 -23.50
N LEU A 676 -37.29 18.92 -22.29
CA LEU A 676 -38.32 18.05 -21.66
C LEU A 676 -39.79 18.59 -21.59
N PRO A 677 -40.50 18.82 -22.71
CA PRO A 677 -41.88 19.34 -22.69
C PRO A 677 -42.93 18.36 -22.12
N ASN A 678 -42.79 17.05 -22.31
CA ASN A 678 -43.75 16.08 -21.76
C ASN A 678 -43.65 15.99 -20.25
N TYR A 679 -42.42 16.03 -19.71
CA TYR A 679 -42.16 16.12 -18.27
C TYR A 679 -42.85 17.34 -17.64
N ILE A 680 -42.63 18.53 -18.22
CA ILE A 680 -43.24 19.78 -17.73
C ILE A 680 -44.77 19.69 -17.77
N LYS A 681 -45.34 19.12 -18.84
CA LYS A 681 -46.78 18.91 -18.96
C LYS A 681 -47.31 17.93 -17.89
N HIS A 682 -46.56 16.87 -17.61
CA HIS A 682 -46.90 15.87 -16.58
C HIS A 682 -46.91 16.52 -15.18
N LEU A 683 -45.89 17.30 -14.84
CA LEU A 683 -45.84 18.05 -13.57
C LEU A 683 -47.03 19.01 -13.43
N LYS A 684 -47.33 19.81 -14.46
CA LYS A 684 -48.47 20.75 -14.43
C LYS A 684 -49.82 20.05 -14.26
N THR A 685 -49.99 18.88 -14.89
CA THR A 685 -51.21 18.09 -14.77
C THR A 685 -51.38 17.57 -13.34
N ASN A 686 -50.32 16.99 -12.76
CA ASN A 686 -50.36 16.50 -11.38
C ASN A 686 -50.50 17.62 -10.35
N LEU A 687 -49.92 18.80 -10.59
CA LEU A 687 -50.15 19.97 -9.73
C LEU A 687 -51.61 20.39 -9.74
N SER A 688 -52.26 20.41 -10.92
CA SER A 688 -53.70 20.70 -11.00
C SER A 688 -54.50 19.68 -10.20
N THR A 689 -54.19 18.39 -10.30
CA THR A 689 -54.84 17.33 -9.51
C THR A 689 -54.65 17.53 -8.00
N ALA A 690 -53.41 17.75 -7.54
CA ALA A 690 -53.12 17.97 -6.13
C ALA A 690 -53.85 19.21 -5.56
N VAL A 691 -53.91 20.29 -6.35
CA VAL A 691 -54.67 21.50 -6.00
C VAL A 691 -56.19 21.27 -6.03
N ASP A 692 -56.68 20.40 -6.90
CA ASP A 692 -58.10 20.02 -6.94
C ASP A 692 -58.51 19.15 -5.76
N GLU A 693 -57.59 18.32 -5.26
CA GLU A 693 -57.75 17.44 -4.09
C GLU A 693 -57.47 18.14 -2.75
N ASP A 694 -57.04 19.41 -2.75
CA ASP A 694 -56.62 20.18 -1.57
C ASP A 694 -55.42 19.54 -0.81
N ASP A 695 -54.58 18.78 -1.53
CA ASP A 695 -53.34 18.20 -0.98
C ASP A 695 -52.21 19.23 -1.02
N LEU A 696 -52.12 20.01 0.06
CA LEU A 696 -51.19 21.12 0.20
C LEU A 696 -49.71 20.68 0.13
N GLN A 697 -49.36 19.55 0.74
CA GLN A 697 -47.96 19.07 0.76
C GLN A 697 -47.55 18.60 -0.63
N LYS A 698 -48.39 17.79 -1.29
CA LYS A 698 -48.12 17.31 -2.63
C LYS A 698 -48.07 18.46 -3.65
N ALA A 699 -48.96 19.44 -3.54
CA ALA A 699 -48.92 20.64 -4.37
C ALA A 699 -47.62 21.44 -4.17
N ASN A 700 -47.14 21.56 -2.92
CA ASN A 700 -45.87 22.23 -2.62
C ASN A 700 -44.68 21.52 -3.26
N ASP A 701 -44.63 20.20 -3.16
CA ASP A 701 -43.50 19.39 -3.62
C ASP A 701 -43.46 19.36 -5.16
N ILE A 702 -44.62 19.22 -5.82
CA ILE A 702 -44.72 19.31 -7.28
C ILE A 702 -44.36 20.71 -7.77
N LEU A 703 -44.82 21.77 -7.10
CA LEU A 703 -44.48 23.13 -7.49
C LEU A 703 -42.96 23.38 -7.37
N SER A 704 -42.31 22.80 -6.36
CA SER A 704 -40.85 22.85 -6.22
C SER A 704 -40.17 22.21 -7.43
N LYS A 705 -40.62 21.04 -7.90
CA LYS A 705 -40.14 20.43 -9.16
C LYS A 705 -40.41 21.30 -10.38
N ILE A 706 -41.57 21.95 -10.49
CA ILE A 706 -41.86 22.86 -11.61
C ILE A 706 -40.88 24.05 -11.61
N LYS A 707 -40.50 24.58 -10.45
CA LYS A 707 -39.52 25.68 -10.35
C LYS A 707 -38.13 25.28 -10.84
N GLU A 708 -37.79 23.99 -10.82
CA GLU A 708 -36.53 23.46 -11.36
C GLU A 708 -36.55 23.38 -12.90
N THR A 709 -37.72 23.44 -13.55
CA THR A 709 -37.85 23.29 -15.01
C THR A 709 -37.51 24.55 -15.83
N THR A 710 -37.32 25.69 -15.18
CA THR A 710 -37.07 26.96 -15.87
C THR A 710 -35.61 27.05 -16.31
N ARG A 711 -35.35 26.90 -17.62
CA ARG A 711 -34.01 26.71 -18.20
C ARG A 711 -33.12 27.95 -18.23
N LYS A 712 -33.72 29.14 -18.16
CA LYS A 712 -33.04 30.40 -18.41
C LYS A 712 -33.48 31.42 -17.36
N SER A 713 -32.52 32.19 -16.84
CA SER A 713 -32.85 33.35 -16.03
C SER A 713 -33.85 34.24 -16.78
N GLY A 714 -34.98 34.56 -16.13
CA GLY A 714 -36.06 35.37 -16.70
C GLY A 714 -37.20 34.61 -17.39
N GLU A 715 -37.18 33.28 -17.49
CA GLU A 715 -38.37 32.51 -17.89
C GLU A 715 -39.41 32.48 -16.77
N VAL A 716 -40.53 33.15 -17.01
CA VAL A 716 -41.62 33.27 -16.05
C VAL A 716 -42.59 32.09 -16.18
N ILE A 717 -42.90 31.45 -15.06
CA ILE A 717 -43.87 30.37 -14.97
C ILE A 717 -45.29 30.96 -14.93
N LYS A 718 -45.94 31.02 -16.09
CA LYS A 718 -47.27 31.64 -16.24
C LYS A 718 -48.41 30.62 -16.11
N ASP A 719 -49.51 31.07 -15.51
CA ASP A 719 -50.84 30.43 -15.49
C ASP A 719 -50.84 28.95 -15.11
N ILE A 720 -50.10 28.59 -14.06
CA ILE A 720 -50.02 27.22 -13.56
C ILE A 720 -51.29 26.81 -12.81
N ILE A 721 -51.83 27.74 -12.01
CA ILE A 721 -53.02 27.52 -11.17
C ILE A 721 -54.05 28.61 -11.51
N LYS A 722 -55.33 28.22 -11.59
CA LYS A 722 -56.44 29.14 -11.84
C LYS A 722 -56.69 30.03 -10.61
N ASP A 723 -57.04 31.30 -10.82
CA ASP A 723 -57.25 32.31 -9.77
C ASP A 723 -58.18 31.84 -8.63
N ALA A 724 -59.28 31.14 -8.98
CA ALA A 724 -60.21 30.58 -8.01
C ALA A 724 -59.51 29.62 -7.03
N LYS A 725 -58.65 28.76 -7.57
CA LYS A 725 -57.91 27.75 -6.79
C LYS A 725 -56.76 28.37 -6.01
N ILE A 726 -56.08 29.38 -6.57
CA ILE A 726 -55.07 30.16 -5.82
C ILE A 726 -55.70 30.73 -4.55
N ALA A 727 -56.89 31.33 -4.66
CA ALA A 727 -57.57 31.95 -3.54
C ALA A 727 -58.12 30.95 -2.52
N THR A 728 -58.78 29.87 -2.97
CA THR A 728 -59.31 28.86 -2.05
C THR A 728 -58.19 28.15 -1.30
N LEU A 729 -57.11 27.77 -2.00
CA LEU A 729 -55.99 27.05 -1.39
C LEU A 729 -55.23 27.93 -0.38
N TYR A 730 -55.06 29.22 -0.68
CA TYR A 730 -54.47 30.19 0.24
C TYR A 730 -55.35 30.36 1.50
N ASN A 731 -56.65 30.63 1.31
CA ASN A 731 -57.57 30.91 2.40
C ASN A 731 -57.74 29.73 3.37
N SER A 732 -57.78 28.50 2.85
CA SER A 732 -57.86 27.30 3.69
C SER A 732 -56.58 27.03 4.51
N ASN A 733 -55.45 27.64 4.14
CA ASN A 733 -54.12 27.26 4.66
C ASN A 733 -53.25 28.46 5.10
N THR A 734 -53.85 29.59 5.48
CA THR A 734 -53.14 30.84 5.85
C THR A 734 -52.12 30.69 6.99
N SER A 735 -52.32 29.71 7.87
CA SER A 735 -51.42 29.41 9.00
C SER A 735 -50.29 28.43 8.65
N SER A 736 -50.31 27.84 7.45
CA SER A 736 -49.27 26.92 7.00
C SER A 736 -47.94 27.63 6.80
N LYS A 737 -46.85 26.94 7.16
CA LYS A 737 -45.48 27.41 6.96
C LYS A 737 -44.83 26.90 5.68
N LEU A 738 -45.59 26.19 4.83
CA LEU A 738 -45.07 25.67 3.58
C LEU A 738 -44.73 26.82 2.62
N PRO A 739 -43.60 26.74 1.87
CA PRO A 739 -43.21 27.74 0.88
C PRO A 739 -44.31 28.07 -0.14
N LEU A 740 -45.13 27.06 -0.50
CA LEU A 740 -46.28 27.21 -1.37
C LEU A 740 -47.20 28.38 -0.99
N ILE A 741 -47.40 28.69 0.29
CA ILE A 741 -48.25 29.81 0.71
C ILE A 741 -47.69 31.16 0.20
N ASN A 742 -46.38 31.35 0.30
CA ASN A 742 -45.72 32.53 -0.23
C ASN A 742 -45.75 32.53 -1.77
N ASP A 743 -45.67 31.37 -2.42
CA ASP A 743 -45.84 31.26 -3.87
C ASP A 743 -47.27 31.64 -4.32
N LEU A 744 -48.32 31.29 -3.57
CA LEU A 744 -49.70 31.68 -3.89
C LEU A 744 -49.88 33.20 -3.78
N ILE A 745 -49.30 33.83 -2.76
CA ILE A 745 -49.27 35.30 -2.64
C ILE A 745 -48.47 35.90 -3.81
N ALA A 746 -47.33 35.30 -4.15
CA ALA A 746 -46.50 35.75 -5.27
C ALA A 746 -47.26 35.65 -6.61
N MET A 747 -47.99 34.55 -6.86
CA MET A 747 -48.85 34.39 -8.04
C MET A 747 -49.98 35.42 -8.07
N ARG A 748 -50.57 35.75 -6.90
CA ARG A 748 -51.58 36.82 -6.77
C ARG A 748 -51.00 38.19 -7.14
N ILE A 749 -49.81 38.51 -6.65
CA ILE A 749 -49.09 39.76 -6.96
C ILE A 749 -48.72 39.78 -8.45
N ALA A 750 -48.15 38.70 -8.97
CA ALA A 750 -47.74 38.55 -10.36
C ALA A 750 -48.90 38.74 -11.37
N LYS A 751 -50.11 38.33 -11.00
CA LYS A 751 -51.31 38.55 -11.82
C LYS A 751 -51.83 40.00 -11.74
N GLY A 752 -51.45 40.77 -10.73
CA GLY A 752 -51.77 42.19 -10.59
C GLY A 752 -53.25 42.50 -10.81
N GLU A 753 -53.54 43.43 -11.72
CA GLU A 753 -54.89 43.80 -12.13
C GLU A 753 -55.65 42.66 -12.84
N LYS A 754 -54.94 41.73 -13.49
CA LYS A 754 -55.56 40.61 -14.22
C LYS A 754 -56.12 39.53 -13.30
N PHE A 755 -55.79 39.55 -12.01
CA PHE A 755 -56.36 38.61 -11.04
C PHE A 755 -57.86 38.87 -10.86
N ASN A 756 -58.67 37.82 -10.97
CA ASN A 756 -60.12 37.91 -10.92
C ASN A 756 -60.62 38.63 -9.65
N THR A 757 -61.46 39.65 -9.86
CA THR A 757 -61.98 40.55 -8.81
C THR A 757 -62.69 39.81 -7.67
N THR A 758 -63.41 38.73 -7.97
CA THR A 758 -64.19 37.96 -6.99
C THR A 758 -63.33 37.32 -5.90
N TYR A 759 -62.04 37.11 -6.17
CA TYR A 759 -61.15 36.38 -5.27
C TYR A 759 -60.09 37.27 -4.60
N ARG A 760 -60.15 38.58 -4.80
CA ARG A 760 -59.10 39.50 -4.29
C ARG A 760 -59.12 39.62 -2.77
N ASP A 761 -60.32 39.66 -2.18
CA ASP A 761 -60.53 39.88 -0.74
C ASP A 761 -59.85 38.82 0.13
N TYR A 762 -59.65 37.60 -0.39
CA TYR A 762 -58.93 36.54 0.30
C TYR A 762 -57.49 36.90 0.66
N PHE A 763 -56.85 37.83 -0.06
CA PHE A 763 -55.47 38.25 0.18
C PHE A 763 -55.36 39.63 0.85
N GLN A 764 -56.47 40.30 1.14
CA GLN A 764 -56.44 41.68 1.63
C GLN A 764 -55.69 41.79 2.96
N GLU A 765 -56.00 40.90 3.91
CA GLU A 765 -55.34 40.87 5.23
C GLU A 765 -53.82 40.75 5.14
N VAL A 766 -53.32 39.89 4.24
CA VAL A 766 -51.87 39.68 4.10
C VAL A 766 -51.19 40.81 3.32
N LEU A 767 -51.88 41.40 2.33
CA LEU A 767 -51.35 42.53 1.56
C LEU A 767 -51.27 43.81 2.39
N ASP A 768 -52.19 43.99 3.34
CA ASP A 768 -52.21 45.12 4.28
C ASP A 768 -51.22 44.94 5.44
N GLY A 769 -50.68 43.73 5.64
CA GLY A 769 -49.74 43.42 6.71
C GLY A 769 -48.32 43.93 6.46
N ASP A 770 -47.64 44.37 7.52
CA ASP A 770 -46.23 44.80 7.51
C ASP A 770 -45.29 43.66 7.96
N ASP A 771 -45.35 42.52 7.26
CA ASP A 771 -44.52 41.35 7.57
C ASP A 771 -43.24 41.33 6.71
N VAL A 772 -42.18 41.95 7.23
CA VAL A 772 -40.88 42.06 6.57
C VAL A 772 -40.25 40.69 6.29
N SER A 773 -40.44 39.71 7.19
CA SER A 773 -39.86 38.37 7.01
C SER A 773 -40.53 37.66 5.83
N ARG A 774 -41.87 37.69 5.78
CA ARG A 774 -42.64 37.11 4.69
C ARG A 774 -42.39 37.85 3.37
N ALA A 775 -42.23 39.17 3.40
CA ALA A 775 -41.87 39.95 2.22
C ALA A 775 -40.53 39.48 1.62
N LYS A 776 -39.54 39.18 2.46
CA LYS A 776 -38.26 38.61 2.01
C LYS A 776 -38.45 37.24 1.36
N ASP A 777 -39.22 36.34 1.97
CA ASP A 777 -39.49 35.01 1.38
C ASP A 777 -40.20 35.12 0.03
N ILE A 778 -41.18 36.03 -0.10
CA ILE A 778 -41.87 36.29 -1.35
C ILE A 778 -40.91 36.88 -2.38
N SER A 779 -40.00 37.79 -2.00
CA SER A 779 -39.02 38.38 -2.91
C SER A 779 -38.10 37.35 -3.57
N ASN A 780 -37.81 36.23 -2.87
CA ASN A 780 -36.98 35.14 -3.40
C ASN A 780 -37.69 34.28 -4.46
N THR A 781 -39.01 34.34 -4.57
CA THR A 781 -39.80 33.52 -5.52
C THR A 781 -40.59 34.35 -6.53
N ILE A 782 -40.89 35.63 -6.24
CA ILE A 782 -41.77 36.48 -7.06
C ILE A 782 -41.32 36.58 -8.53
N LEU A 783 -40.01 36.67 -8.78
CA LEU A 783 -39.46 36.79 -10.13
C LEU A 783 -39.58 35.50 -10.97
N ARG A 784 -39.99 34.38 -10.35
CA ARG A 784 -40.39 33.16 -11.08
C ARG A 784 -41.78 33.30 -11.70
N TYR A 785 -42.62 34.21 -11.22
CA TYR A 785 -44.02 34.36 -11.65
C TYR A 785 -44.31 35.66 -12.39
N ILE A 786 -43.41 36.65 -12.33
CA ILE A 786 -43.51 37.93 -13.04
C ILE A 786 -42.11 38.44 -13.37
N SER A 787 -41.93 39.10 -14.51
CA SER A 787 -40.64 39.72 -14.83
C SER A 787 -40.42 40.95 -13.95
N TYR A 788 -39.15 41.32 -13.73
CA TYR A 788 -38.82 42.43 -12.83
C TYR A 788 -39.45 43.75 -13.28
N ASP A 789 -39.45 44.04 -14.59
CA ASP A 789 -40.09 45.25 -15.13
C ASP A 789 -41.62 45.26 -14.92
N ASP A 790 -42.31 44.14 -15.16
CA ASP A 790 -43.75 44.01 -14.94
C ASP A 790 -44.10 44.10 -13.45
N LEU A 791 -43.25 43.57 -12.56
CA LEU A 791 -43.41 43.67 -11.11
C LEU A 791 -43.34 45.14 -10.67
N MET A 792 -42.31 45.86 -11.12
CA MET A 792 -42.16 47.28 -10.82
C MET A 792 -43.33 48.11 -11.33
N VAL A 793 -43.82 47.85 -12.55
CA VAL A 793 -45.00 48.52 -13.11
C VAL A 793 -46.28 48.20 -12.32
N SER A 794 -46.36 47.01 -11.72
CA SER A 794 -47.50 46.61 -10.89
C SER A 794 -47.61 47.39 -9.57
N SER A 795 -46.59 48.19 -9.21
CA SER A 795 -46.61 49.03 -8.00
C SER A 795 -47.80 49.98 -7.95
N GLU A 796 -48.23 50.53 -9.09
CA GLU A 796 -49.40 51.41 -9.18
C GLU A 796 -50.67 50.73 -8.62
N TYR A 797 -50.81 49.42 -8.87
CA TYR A 797 -51.97 48.64 -8.47
C TYR A 797 -51.93 48.24 -6.99
N PHE A 798 -50.74 48.16 -6.40
CA PHE A 798 -50.53 47.75 -5.00
C PHE A 798 -50.05 48.91 -4.10
N SER A 799 -50.35 50.15 -4.47
CA SER A 799 -49.91 51.36 -3.75
C SER A 799 -50.34 51.42 -2.27
N ASP A 800 -51.47 50.79 -1.91
CA ASP A 800 -51.94 50.70 -0.53
C ASP A 800 -51.37 49.50 0.24
N SER A 801 -50.72 48.54 -0.44
CA SER A 801 -50.22 47.31 0.19
C SER A 801 -48.87 47.52 0.86
N LEU A 802 -48.83 47.37 2.19
CA LEU A 802 -47.59 47.41 2.96
C LEU A 802 -46.66 46.25 2.60
N LEU A 803 -47.21 45.03 2.47
CA LEU A 803 -46.42 43.85 2.10
C LEU A 803 -45.75 44.03 0.74
N PHE A 804 -46.47 44.53 -0.28
CA PHE A 804 -45.92 44.72 -1.61
C PHE A 804 -44.74 45.72 -1.59
N LYS A 805 -44.87 46.83 -0.85
CA LYS A 805 -43.78 47.80 -0.68
C LYS A 805 -42.53 47.12 -0.10
N GLN A 806 -42.70 46.32 0.95
CA GLN A 806 -41.60 45.56 1.57
C GLN A 806 -41.00 44.50 0.63
N VAL A 807 -41.82 43.87 -0.22
CA VAL A 807 -41.34 42.94 -1.26
C VAL A 807 -40.43 43.68 -2.25
N ILE A 808 -40.85 44.84 -2.77
CA ILE A 808 -40.03 45.63 -3.70
C ILE A 808 -38.71 46.08 -3.04
N LEU A 809 -38.75 46.56 -1.80
CA LEU A 809 -37.55 46.95 -1.06
C LEU A 809 -36.60 45.76 -0.84
N SER A 810 -37.15 44.58 -0.53
CA SER A 810 -36.39 43.35 -0.39
C SER A 810 -35.74 42.96 -1.72
N VAL A 811 -36.50 43.01 -2.82
CA VAL A 811 -35.97 42.78 -4.17
C VAL A 811 -34.83 43.75 -4.47
N PHE A 812 -34.94 45.06 -4.19
CA PHE A 812 -33.88 46.04 -4.44
C PHE A 812 -32.56 45.68 -3.73
N SER A 813 -32.68 45.29 -2.45
CA SER A 813 -31.54 44.97 -1.59
C SER A 813 -30.79 43.69 -1.99
N ASP A 814 -31.48 42.73 -2.63
CA ASP A 814 -30.88 41.45 -3.00
C ASP A 814 -30.22 41.51 -4.38
N SER A 815 -28.88 41.46 -4.39
CA SER A 815 -28.06 41.42 -5.62
C SER A 815 -27.95 40.03 -6.23
N THR A 816 -28.40 38.97 -5.54
CA THR A 816 -28.34 37.58 -6.03
C THR A 816 -29.50 37.26 -6.97
N LEU A 817 -30.57 38.05 -6.93
CA LEU A 817 -31.71 37.91 -7.83
C LEU A 817 -31.32 38.31 -9.27
N ASP A 818 -31.60 37.43 -10.23
CA ASP A 818 -31.47 37.77 -11.65
C ASP A 818 -32.60 38.74 -12.06
N LYS A 819 -32.28 40.03 -12.02
CA LYS A 819 -33.20 41.10 -12.39
C LYS A 819 -32.92 41.51 -13.84
N ARG A 820 -33.80 41.10 -14.75
CA ARG A 820 -33.80 41.55 -16.15
C ARG A 820 -34.90 42.57 -16.36
N SER A 821 -34.55 43.72 -16.92
CA SER A 821 -35.48 44.82 -17.09
C SER A 821 -35.29 45.53 -18.43
N ASP A 822 -36.42 45.93 -19.04
CA ASP A 822 -36.42 47.05 -19.97
C ASP A 822 -36.42 48.36 -19.16
N ILE A 823 -35.24 48.93 -18.96
CA ILE A 823 -35.08 50.16 -18.18
C ILE A 823 -35.91 51.30 -18.78
N ILE A 824 -36.03 51.38 -20.11
CA ILE A 824 -36.78 52.46 -20.78
C ILE A 824 -38.25 52.40 -20.38
N LYS A 825 -38.81 51.20 -20.25
CA LYS A 825 -40.17 50.99 -19.73
C LYS A 825 -40.32 51.49 -18.30
N LEU A 826 -39.32 51.30 -17.45
CA LEU A 826 -39.34 51.77 -16.06
C LEU A 826 -39.14 53.28 -15.93
N ILE A 827 -38.25 53.88 -16.72
CA ILE A 827 -38.02 55.33 -16.76
C ILE A 827 -39.32 56.08 -17.12
N LYS A 828 -40.10 55.56 -18.08
CA LYS A 828 -41.39 56.16 -18.48
C LYS A 828 -42.47 56.13 -17.41
N ARG A 829 -42.29 55.36 -16.34
CA ARG A 829 -43.21 55.27 -15.20
C ARG A 829 -42.50 55.62 -13.89
N TYR A 830 -41.37 56.30 -13.95
CA TYR A 830 -40.48 56.52 -12.82
C TYR A 830 -41.21 57.17 -11.65
N ASN A 831 -41.93 58.27 -11.89
CA ASN A 831 -42.63 58.96 -10.81
C ASN A 831 -43.75 58.09 -10.21
N LYS A 832 -44.49 57.38 -11.07
CA LYS A 832 -45.57 56.50 -10.61
C LYS A 832 -45.06 55.37 -9.72
N ILE A 833 -43.93 54.77 -10.07
CA ILE A 833 -43.28 53.73 -9.27
C ILE A 833 -42.76 54.33 -7.96
N LYS A 834 -42.03 55.45 -8.04
CA LYS A 834 -41.43 56.12 -6.86
C LYS A 834 -42.50 56.48 -5.83
N VAL A 835 -43.62 57.05 -6.28
CA VAL A 835 -44.75 57.42 -5.42
C VAL A 835 -45.49 56.19 -4.88
N ALA A 836 -45.80 55.20 -5.72
CA ALA A 836 -46.58 54.03 -5.29
C ALA A 836 -45.84 53.17 -4.25
N VAL A 837 -44.51 53.09 -4.33
CA VAL A 837 -43.67 52.35 -3.38
C VAL A 837 -43.20 53.23 -2.20
N GLU A 838 -43.46 54.54 -2.25
CA GLU A 838 -42.99 55.54 -1.26
C GLU A 838 -41.46 55.62 -1.14
N LEU A 839 -40.75 55.49 -2.27
CA LEU A 839 -39.30 55.58 -2.34
C LEU A 839 -38.83 57.03 -2.14
N LYS A 840 -37.77 57.21 -1.34
CA LYS A 840 -37.19 58.52 -1.05
C LYS A 840 -35.91 58.74 -1.85
N ASP A 841 -35.55 60.01 -2.03
CA ASP A 841 -34.28 60.44 -2.61
C ASP A 841 -33.99 59.75 -3.96
N ASP A 842 -32.77 59.25 -4.14
CA ASP A 842 -32.28 58.59 -5.36
C ASP A 842 -32.52 57.07 -5.38
N GLN A 843 -33.27 56.48 -4.43
CA GLN A 843 -33.35 55.02 -4.28
C GLN A 843 -33.76 54.30 -5.59
N LEU A 844 -34.77 54.80 -6.30
CA LEU A 844 -35.19 54.23 -7.57
C LEU A 844 -34.16 54.47 -8.67
N LEU A 845 -33.59 55.68 -8.75
CA LEU A 845 -32.57 56.02 -9.74
C LEU A 845 -31.30 55.17 -9.57
N THR A 846 -30.86 54.97 -8.33
CA THR A 846 -29.71 54.14 -7.96
C THR A 846 -29.97 52.66 -8.25
N GLU A 847 -31.19 52.16 -8.07
CA GLU A 847 -31.55 50.81 -8.53
C GLU A 847 -31.45 50.72 -10.06
N LEU A 848 -32.10 51.63 -10.79
CA LEU A 848 -32.09 51.63 -12.27
C LEU A 848 -30.70 51.84 -12.86
N ASN A 849 -29.79 52.49 -12.13
CA ASN A 849 -28.40 52.70 -12.54
C ASN A 849 -27.58 51.39 -12.64
N LYS A 850 -28.10 50.26 -12.14
CA LYS A 850 -27.44 48.94 -12.25
C LYS A 850 -27.41 48.39 -13.68
N TRP A 851 -28.21 48.95 -14.60
CA TRP A 851 -28.25 48.50 -15.99
C TRP A 851 -27.74 49.58 -16.94
N GLU A 852 -27.18 49.14 -18.07
CA GLU A 852 -26.75 50.05 -19.14
C GLU A 852 -27.95 50.60 -19.91
N VAL A 853 -28.02 51.93 -20.00
CA VAL A 853 -29.04 52.61 -20.80
C VAL A 853 -28.48 52.93 -22.18
N ASP A 854 -29.12 52.40 -23.21
CA ASP A 854 -28.81 52.77 -24.59
C ASP A 854 -29.26 54.22 -24.84
N GLN A 855 -28.29 55.12 -24.97
CA GLN A 855 -28.51 56.54 -25.21
C GLN A 855 -29.43 56.79 -26.41
N SER A 856 -29.34 55.97 -27.47
CA SER A 856 -30.13 56.14 -28.69
C SER A 856 -31.62 55.82 -28.52
N LYS A 857 -31.97 55.04 -27.48
CA LYS A 857 -33.35 54.65 -27.16
C LYS A 857 -34.02 55.54 -26.12
N LEU A 858 -33.25 56.44 -25.50
CA LEU A 858 -33.76 57.38 -24.51
C LEU A 858 -34.42 58.58 -25.22
N LEU A 859 -35.72 58.47 -25.46
CA LEU A 859 -36.53 59.57 -25.97
C LEU A 859 -36.82 60.54 -24.82
N LEU A 860 -36.39 61.80 -24.95
CA LEU A 860 -36.62 62.83 -23.93
C LEU A 860 -38.10 63.28 -23.88
N GLU A 861 -38.85 63.02 -24.95
CA GLU A 861 -40.28 63.24 -25.02
C GLU A 861 -41.01 62.29 -24.05
N ASN A 862 -41.83 62.85 -23.14
CA ASN A 862 -42.65 62.13 -22.16
C ASN A 862 -41.90 61.53 -20.96
N LEU A 863 -40.72 62.06 -20.62
CA LEU A 863 -40.07 61.76 -19.34
C LEU A 863 -40.78 62.48 -18.19
N ASP A 864 -40.92 61.79 -17.05
CA ASP A 864 -41.45 62.38 -15.82
C ASP A 864 -40.51 63.46 -15.27
N ASP A 865 -41.06 64.57 -14.78
CA ASP A 865 -40.26 65.64 -14.18
C ASP A 865 -39.42 65.19 -12.99
N GLU A 866 -39.95 64.29 -12.18
CA GLU A 866 -39.25 63.70 -11.04
C GLU A 866 -37.98 62.96 -11.49
N PHE A 867 -38.04 62.22 -12.61
CA PHE A 867 -36.86 61.53 -13.17
C PHE A 867 -35.80 62.52 -13.65
N ILE A 868 -36.24 63.58 -14.35
CA ILE A 868 -35.36 64.61 -14.88
C ILE A 868 -34.65 65.35 -13.74
N GLN A 869 -35.39 65.73 -12.71
CA GLN A 869 -34.86 66.42 -11.53
C GLN A 869 -33.88 65.54 -10.77
N ASP A 870 -34.22 64.27 -10.53
CA ASP A 870 -33.31 63.31 -9.89
C ASP A 870 -32.03 63.14 -10.73
N CYS A 871 -32.11 63.06 -12.07
CA CYS A 871 -30.91 62.97 -12.91
C CYS A 871 -30.01 64.21 -12.79
N PHE A 872 -30.59 65.40 -12.69
CA PHE A 872 -29.79 66.62 -12.49
C PHE A 872 -29.27 66.76 -11.05
N ALA A 873 -29.94 66.18 -10.05
CA ALA A 873 -29.48 66.15 -8.67
C ALA A 873 -28.33 65.15 -8.46
N TYR A 874 -28.42 63.95 -9.05
CA TYR A 874 -27.51 62.83 -8.84
C TYR A 874 -26.63 62.54 -10.08
N LYS A 875 -25.89 63.57 -10.53
CA LYS A 875 -25.14 63.56 -11.80
C LYS A 875 -24.03 62.51 -11.91
N ASP A 876 -23.60 61.92 -10.79
CA ASP A 876 -22.53 60.93 -10.77
C ASP A 876 -22.98 59.54 -11.25
N LEU A 877 -24.28 59.26 -11.22
CA LEU A 877 -24.86 58.02 -11.72
C LEU A 877 -24.74 57.93 -13.25
N GLN A 878 -24.46 56.74 -13.77
CA GLN A 878 -24.29 56.50 -15.21
C GLN A 878 -25.57 56.79 -15.99
N ILE A 879 -26.73 56.36 -15.48
CA ILE A 879 -28.03 56.68 -16.08
C ILE A 879 -28.24 58.20 -16.22
N SER A 880 -27.84 58.96 -15.20
CA SER A 880 -27.93 60.42 -15.18
C SER A 880 -26.93 61.05 -16.15
N LYS A 881 -25.70 60.54 -16.24
CA LYS A 881 -24.70 60.97 -17.24
C LYS A 881 -25.21 60.77 -18.66
N ILE A 882 -25.82 59.62 -18.94
CA ILE A 882 -26.40 59.29 -20.25
C ILE A 882 -27.56 60.23 -20.57
N PHE A 883 -28.48 60.44 -19.63
CA PHE A 883 -29.57 61.42 -19.78
C PHE A 883 -29.03 62.82 -20.04
N ILE A 884 -28.07 63.31 -19.24
CA ILE A 884 -27.49 64.65 -19.39
C ILE A 884 -26.77 64.79 -20.74
N ALA A 885 -26.04 63.75 -21.17
CA ALA A 885 -25.37 63.74 -22.47
C ALA A 885 -26.40 63.81 -23.61
N GLN A 886 -27.47 63.01 -23.55
CA GLN A 886 -28.56 63.03 -24.54
C GLN A 886 -29.29 64.38 -24.55
N PHE A 887 -29.61 64.93 -23.38
CA PHE A 887 -30.24 66.24 -23.21
C PHE A 887 -29.42 67.36 -23.86
N ASN A 888 -28.09 67.30 -23.74
CA ASN A 888 -27.22 68.29 -24.36
C ASN A 888 -27.03 68.07 -25.86
N MET A 889 -26.85 66.82 -26.28
CA MET A 889 -26.64 66.46 -27.69
C MET A 889 -27.88 66.72 -28.53
N GLU A 890 -29.08 66.43 -28.02
CA GLU A 890 -30.34 66.71 -28.70
C GLU A 890 -30.48 68.21 -28.97
N PHE A 891 -30.33 69.05 -27.95
CA PHE A 891 -30.42 70.50 -28.10
C PHE A 891 -29.37 71.08 -29.06
N GLN A 892 -28.11 70.61 -28.97
CA GLN A 892 -27.02 71.08 -29.82
C GLN A 892 -27.28 70.83 -31.31
N ASN A 893 -27.95 69.73 -31.64
CA ASN A 893 -28.23 69.29 -33.01
C ASN A 893 -29.54 69.86 -33.57
N LEU A 894 -30.35 70.57 -32.78
CA LEU A 894 -31.55 71.22 -33.28
C LEU A 894 -31.20 72.33 -34.28
N ASP A 895 -31.98 72.43 -35.35
CA ASP A 895 -31.92 73.57 -36.26
C ASP A 895 -32.64 74.80 -35.67
N GLN A 896 -32.46 75.94 -36.32
CA GLN A 896 -32.98 77.21 -35.80
C GLN A 896 -34.52 77.23 -35.67
N GLU A 897 -35.26 76.57 -36.58
CA GLU A 897 -36.72 76.49 -36.52
C GLU A 897 -37.21 75.57 -35.38
N SER A 898 -36.52 74.45 -35.17
CA SER A 898 -36.82 73.53 -34.07
C SER A 898 -36.55 74.17 -32.71
N ILE A 899 -35.49 74.97 -32.59
CA ILE A 899 -35.18 75.72 -31.35
C ILE A 899 -36.24 76.79 -31.09
N LYS A 900 -36.69 77.52 -32.12
CA LYS A 900 -37.81 78.48 -31.98
C LYS A 900 -39.05 77.78 -31.47
N THR A 901 -39.40 76.63 -32.06
CA THR A 901 -40.54 75.81 -31.64
C THR A 901 -40.39 75.32 -30.19
N ALA A 902 -39.17 74.96 -29.77
CA ALA A 902 -38.89 74.56 -28.40
C ALA A 902 -39.14 75.70 -27.40
N PHE A 903 -38.81 76.94 -27.76
CA PHE A 903 -39.07 78.12 -26.94
C PHE A 903 -40.53 78.58 -26.94
N GLU A 904 -41.33 78.21 -27.92
CA GLU A 904 -42.77 78.52 -27.97
C GLU A 904 -43.60 77.62 -27.04
N LYS A 905 -43.13 76.40 -26.78
CA LYS A 905 -43.82 75.42 -25.94
C LYS A 905 -43.25 75.43 -24.53
N ASP A 906 -43.98 76.02 -23.59
CA ASP A 906 -43.61 76.03 -22.16
C ASP A 906 -43.42 74.61 -21.57
N SER A 907 -44.00 73.58 -22.21
CA SER A 907 -43.83 72.17 -21.83
C SER A 907 -42.55 71.52 -22.35
N ASN A 908 -41.79 72.17 -23.24
CA ASN A 908 -40.58 71.59 -23.82
C ASN A 908 -39.48 71.40 -22.77
N ILE A 909 -38.86 70.22 -22.77
CA ILE A 909 -37.86 69.84 -21.76
C ILE A 909 -36.65 70.77 -21.77
N HIS A 910 -36.12 71.16 -22.94
CA HIS A 910 -34.95 72.02 -23.05
C HIS A 910 -35.25 73.46 -22.62
N PHE A 911 -36.47 73.95 -22.87
CA PHE A 911 -36.87 75.27 -22.38
C PHE A 911 -36.99 75.30 -20.86
N ARG A 912 -37.66 74.30 -20.27
CA ARG A 912 -37.88 74.23 -18.82
C ARG A 912 -36.59 74.05 -18.03
N TYR A 913 -35.71 73.18 -18.50
CA TYR A 913 -34.44 72.83 -17.83
C TYR A 913 -33.23 73.48 -18.50
N PHE A 914 -33.41 74.61 -19.18
CA PHE A 914 -32.36 75.28 -19.97
C PHE A 914 -31.10 75.61 -19.16
N GLU A 915 -31.25 75.94 -17.87
CA GLU A 915 -30.13 76.27 -16.98
C GLU A 915 -29.13 75.11 -16.81
N PHE A 916 -29.55 73.88 -17.09
CA PHE A 916 -28.72 72.67 -17.02
C PHE A 916 -28.03 72.30 -18.35
N LEU A 917 -28.25 73.06 -19.43
CA LEU A 917 -27.49 72.87 -20.67
C LEU A 917 -26.01 73.22 -20.42
N ASN A 918 -25.14 72.38 -20.96
CA ASN A 918 -23.70 72.60 -20.99
C ASN A 918 -23.39 73.76 -21.93
N ASP A 919 -22.31 74.49 -21.63
CA ASP A 919 -21.86 75.60 -22.46
C ASP A 919 -21.52 75.16 -23.90
N GLU A 920 -21.23 73.87 -24.08
CA GLU A 920 -20.95 73.24 -25.37
C GLU A 920 -22.16 73.08 -26.30
N SER A 921 -23.35 72.86 -25.73
CA SER A 921 -24.58 72.62 -26.50
C SER A 921 -25.22 73.92 -27.00
N LEU A 922 -24.82 75.07 -26.45
CA LEU A 922 -25.25 76.38 -26.90
C LEU A 922 -24.52 76.77 -28.19
N THR A 923 -25.28 76.94 -29.27
CA THR A 923 -24.79 77.25 -30.62
C THR A 923 -25.19 78.67 -31.05
N GLN A 924 -24.56 79.21 -32.09
CA GLN A 924 -24.96 80.49 -32.67
C GLN A 924 -26.42 80.46 -33.15
N SER A 925 -26.84 79.37 -33.80
CA SER A 925 -28.24 79.17 -34.20
C SER A 925 -29.21 79.22 -33.01
N SER A 926 -28.83 78.65 -31.86
CA SER A 926 -29.64 78.68 -30.65
C SER A 926 -29.76 80.08 -30.04
N LEU A 927 -28.68 80.86 -30.07
CA LEU A 927 -28.67 82.25 -29.62
C LEU A 927 -29.48 83.15 -30.56
N ASP A 928 -29.38 82.96 -31.87
CA ASP A 928 -30.15 83.72 -32.86
C ASP A 928 -31.65 83.41 -32.74
N ALA A 929 -32.01 82.14 -32.57
CA ALA A 929 -33.38 81.71 -32.31
C ALA A 929 -33.92 82.32 -31.00
N PHE A 930 -33.14 82.26 -29.91
CA PHE A 930 -33.48 82.87 -28.64
C PHE A 930 -33.69 84.38 -28.77
N THR A 931 -32.78 85.08 -29.46
CA THR A 931 -32.83 86.53 -29.63
C THR A 931 -34.09 86.96 -30.39
N ALA A 932 -34.43 86.26 -31.47
CA ALA A 932 -35.64 86.52 -32.23
C ALA A 932 -36.90 86.32 -31.37
N GLN A 933 -36.98 85.23 -30.62
CA GLN A 933 -38.14 84.92 -29.77
C GLN A 933 -38.23 85.86 -28.54
N LEU A 934 -37.10 86.21 -27.92
CA LEU A 934 -37.06 87.18 -26.83
C LEU A 934 -37.56 88.55 -27.31
N LEU A 935 -37.16 89.00 -28.50
CA LEU A 935 -37.64 90.24 -29.10
C LEU A 935 -39.17 90.23 -29.30
N GLU A 936 -39.72 89.14 -29.83
CA GLU A 936 -41.17 88.99 -29.98
C GLU A 936 -41.90 89.00 -28.63
N ARG A 937 -41.37 88.30 -27.62
CA ARG A 937 -41.92 88.30 -26.26
C ARG A 937 -41.84 89.68 -25.62
N LEU A 938 -40.75 90.41 -25.81
CA LEU A 938 -40.58 91.78 -25.32
C LEU A 938 -41.55 92.76 -25.99
N LEU A 939 -41.78 92.62 -27.30
CA LEU A 939 -42.76 93.40 -28.04
C LEU A 939 -44.19 93.19 -27.50
N ASN A 940 -44.51 91.97 -27.10
CA ASN A 940 -45.82 91.61 -26.54
C ASN A 940 -45.92 91.78 -25.01
N GLY A 941 -44.84 92.18 -24.32
CA GLY A 941 -44.82 92.30 -22.86
C GLY A 941 -44.88 90.96 -22.09
N LEU A 942 -44.45 89.86 -22.71
CA LEU A 942 -44.57 88.48 -22.21
C LEU A 942 -43.23 87.84 -21.78
N ALA A 943 -42.17 88.64 -21.58
CA ALA A 943 -40.87 88.13 -21.16
C ALA A 943 -40.80 87.90 -19.64
N ASP A 944 -41.01 86.64 -19.22
CA ASP A 944 -40.97 86.24 -17.81
C ASP A 944 -39.54 85.97 -17.28
N ASN A 945 -39.44 85.50 -16.02
CA ASN A 945 -38.17 85.21 -15.37
C ASN A 945 -37.34 84.12 -16.07
N GLN A 946 -37.96 83.15 -16.75
CA GLN A 946 -37.25 82.06 -17.44
C GLN A 946 -36.44 82.62 -18.61
N TRP A 947 -37.01 83.55 -19.38
CA TRP A 947 -36.32 84.23 -20.48
C TRP A 947 -35.07 84.98 -20.00
N TRP A 948 -35.17 85.63 -18.85
CA TRP A 948 -34.02 86.30 -18.24
C TRP A 948 -32.96 85.30 -17.78
N LYS A 949 -33.33 84.17 -17.15
CA LYS A 949 -32.39 83.10 -16.80
C LYS A 949 -31.65 82.55 -18.03
N ILE A 950 -32.37 82.35 -19.14
CA ILE A 950 -31.77 81.90 -20.40
C ILE A 950 -30.76 82.93 -20.92
N LEU A 951 -31.10 84.23 -20.90
CA LEU A 951 -30.16 85.29 -21.27
C LEU A 951 -28.91 85.27 -20.38
N TYR A 952 -29.07 85.12 -19.05
CA TYR A 952 -27.93 84.98 -18.14
C TYR A 952 -27.08 83.75 -18.46
N LYS A 953 -27.68 82.63 -18.85
CA LYS A 953 -26.96 81.41 -19.23
C LYS A 953 -26.14 81.61 -20.51
N TYR A 954 -26.70 82.25 -21.54
CA TYR A 954 -25.93 82.64 -22.73
C TYR A 954 -24.82 83.64 -22.40
N GLU A 955 -25.09 84.56 -21.49
CA GLU A 955 -24.12 85.56 -21.07
C GLU A 955 -22.94 84.96 -20.29
N ALA A 956 -23.20 84.00 -19.41
CA ALA A 956 -22.16 83.24 -18.74
C ALA A 956 -21.25 82.49 -19.75
N ASN A 957 -21.80 82.11 -20.90
CA ASN A 957 -21.08 81.46 -22.01
C ASN A 957 -20.49 82.44 -23.05
N HIS A 958 -20.47 83.75 -22.76
CA HIS A 958 -20.04 84.78 -23.72
C HIS A 958 -18.64 84.55 -24.31
N SER A 959 -17.70 83.98 -23.53
CA SER A 959 -16.33 83.72 -23.99
C SER A 959 -16.25 82.73 -25.14
N ARG A 960 -17.23 81.81 -25.24
CA ARG A 960 -17.34 80.84 -26.33
C ARG A 960 -18.31 81.34 -27.40
N LEU A 961 -19.43 81.92 -26.99
CA LEU A 961 -20.50 82.36 -27.86
C LEU A 961 -20.78 83.86 -27.66
N PRO A 962 -20.18 84.75 -28.47
CA PRO A 962 -20.28 86.19 -28.26
C PRO A 962 -21.72 86.72 -28.38
N ILE A 963 -22.34 87.07 -27.26
CA ILE A 963 -23.71 87.61 -27.23
C ILE A 963 -23.86 89.08 -27.61
N ALA A 964 -22.75 89.79 -27.88
CA ALA A 964 -22.77 91.24 -28.09
C ALA A 964 -23.64 91.66 -29.29
N ASN A 965 -23.64 90.88 -30.38
CA ASN A 965 -24.48 91.16 -31.55
C ASN A 965 -25.97 90.96 -31.24
N ALA A 966 -26.33 89.87 -30.54
CA ALA A 966 -27.70 89.63 -30.09
C ALA A 966 -28.21 90.77 -29.19
N LEU A 967 -27.39 91.21 -28.22
CA LEU A 967 -27.72 92.36 -27.38
C LEU A 967 -27.82 93.67 -28.18
N LYS A 968 -27.00 93.85 -29.22
CA LYS A 968 -27.07 95.00 -30.12
C LYS A 968 -28.39 95.01 -30.90
N ASP A 969 -28.82 93.87 -31.41
CA ASP A 969 -30.10 93.75 -32.10
C ASP A 969 -31.27 94.07 -31.16
N ILE A 970 -31.23 93.59 -29.92
CA ILE A 970 -32.20 93.92 -28.87
C ILE A 970 -32.20 95.43 -28.56
N ARG A 971 -31.02 96.01 -28.37
CA ARG A 971 -30.84 97.46 -28.14
C ARG A 971 -31.45 98.28 -29.27
N ASP A 972 -31.20 97.91 -30.52
CA ASP A 972 -31.64 98.68 -31.68
C ASP A 972 -33.16 98.71 -31.81
N GLN A 973 -33.87 97.64 -31.39
CA GLN A 973 -35.33 97.66 -31.31
C GLN A 973 -35.86 98.67 -30.28
N PHE A 974 -35.16 98.85 -29.15
CA PHE A 974 -35.51 99.87 -28.16
C PHE A 974 -35.16 101.29 -28.62
N LEU A 975 -33.97 101.51 -29.22
CA LEU A 975 -33.53 102.82 -29.71
C LEU A 975 -34.45 103.37 -30.81
N ASN A 976 -34.91 102.49 -31.71
CA ASN A 976 -35.80 102.86 -32.80
C ASN A 976 -37.27 102.99 -32.36
N ASN A 977 -37.58 102.81 -31.07
CA ASN A 977 -38.94 102.76 -30.50
C ASN A 977 -39.86 101.71 -31.17
N HIS A 978 -39.31 100.63 -31.71
CA HIS A 978 -40.11 99.49 -32.19
C HIS A 978 -40.67 98.67 -31.03
N ILE A 979 -39.93 98.60 -29.92
CA ILE A 979 -40.39 98.00 -28.66
C ILE A 979 -40.37 99.08 -27.58
N GLU A 980 -41.48 99.21 -26.84
CA GLU A 980 -41.52 100.11 -25.70
C GLU A 980 -40.75 99.51 -24.51
N LEU A 981 -39.60 100.11 -24.20
CA LEU A 981 -38.87 99.75 -22.97
C LEU A 981 -39.65 100.24 -21.74
N ASN A 982 -39.91 99.32 -20.80
CA ASN A 982 -40.45 99.61 -19.47
C ASN A 982 -39.35 99.53 -18.38
N VAL A 983 -39.65 99.95 -17.15
CA VAL A 983 -38.65 100.04 -16.09
C VAL A 983 -38.13 98.66 -15.63
N GLU A 984 -38.98 97.64 -15.55
CA GLU A 984 -38.61 96.29 -15.11
C GLU A 984 -37.67 95.60 -16.11
N THR A 985 -38.02 95.66 -17.41
CA THR A 985 -37.15 95.20 -18.49
C THR A 985 -35.84 95.97 -18.51
N SER A 986 -35.89 97.29 -18.28
CA SER A 986 -34.69 98.14 -18.26
C SER A 986 -33.72 97.73 -17.16
N LYS A 987 -34.20 97.42 -15.94
CA LYS A 987 -33.37 96.91 -14.85
C LYS A 987 -32.61 95.64 -15.23
N LYS A 988 -33.23 94.75 -16.01
CA LYS A 988 -32.62 93.49 -16.44
C LYS A 988 -31.65 93.69 -17.61
N ILE A 989 -31.99 94.50 -18.62
CA ILE A 989 -31.21 94.59 -19.87
C ILE A 989 -30.09 95.65 -19.83
N LEU A 990 -30.29 96.76 -19.11
CA LEU A 990 -29.33 97.87 -19.06
C LEU A 990 -27.93 97.45 -18.54
N PRO A 991 -27.80 96.62 -17.49
CA PRO A 991 -26.49 96.14 -17.05
C PRO A 991 -25.69 95.45 -18.17
N PHE A 992 -26.35 94.67 -19.04
CA PHE A 992 -25.69 94.02 -20.17
C PHE A 992 -25.23 95.03 -21.21
N PHE A 993 -26.06 96.02 -21.56
CA PHE A 993 -25.67 97.07 -22.50
C PHE A 993 -24.46 97.88 -22.01
N ILE A 994 -24.39 98.15 -20.71
CA ILE A 994 -23.24 98.82 -20.11
C ILE A 994 -22.01 97.91 -20.15
N LYS A 995 -22.13 96.65 -19.70
CA LYS A 995 -21.03 95.67 -19.64
C LYS A 995 -20.34 95.49 -20.99
N TYR A 996 -21.11 95.46 -22.08
CA TYR A 996 -20.60 95.25 -23.44
C TYR A 996 -20.38 96.56 -24.22
N ASN A 997 -20.46 97.73 -23.56
CA ASN A 997 -20.29 99.06 -24.15
C ASN A 997 -21.16 99.28 -25.41
N LEU A 998 -22.43 98.91 -25.32
CA LEU A 998 -23.37 98.95 -26.44
C LEU A 998 -24.14 100.27 -26.52
N LEU A 999 -23.88 101.28 -25.68
CA LEU A 999 -24.61 102.55 -25.75
C LEU A 999 -23.71 103.64 -26.32
N GLU A 1000 -24.08 104.18 -27.48
CA GLU A 1000 -23.27 105.18 -28.20
C GLU A 1000 -23.81 106.61 -27.99
N PRO A 1001 -22.92 107.61 -27.81
CA PRO A 1001 -23.33 108.99 -27.57
C PRO A 1001 -24.10 109.66 -28.71
N SER A 1002 -23.95 109.16 -29.94
CA SER A 1002 -24.63 109.63 -31.16
C SER A 1002 -26.11 109.22 -31.21
N THR A 1003 -26.51 108.22 -30.42
CA THR A 1003 -27.87 107.68 -30.39
C THR A 1003 -28.71 108.34 -29.27
N ASP A 1004 -30.05 108.37 -29.40
CA ASP A 1004 -30.96 109.05 -28.45
C ASP A 1004 -31.17 108.26 -27.14
N VAL A 1005 -30.07 107.82 -26.52
CA VAL A 1005 -30.05 106.85 -25.39
C VAL A 1005 -30.81 107.36 -24.17
N PHE A 1006 -30.65 108.64 -23.82
CA PHE A 1006 -31.28 109.24 -22.63
C PHE A 1006 -32.79 109.46 -22.79
N ARG A 1007 -33.33 109.37 -24.02
CA ARG A 1007 -34.77 109.40 -24.25
C ARG A 1007 -35.39 108.01 -24.37
N THR A 1008 -34.62 107.02 -24.85
CA THR A 1008 -35.13 105.71 -25.27
C THR A 1008 -34.76 104.57 -24.32
N ILE A 1009 -33.54 104.55 -23.77
CA ILE A 1009 -33.04 103.48 -22.89
C ILE A 1009 -32.94 103.97 -21.43
N ILE A 1010 -32.22 105.06 -21.18
CA ILE A 1010 -32.10 105.68 -19.86
C ILE A 1010 -33.21 106.74 -19.71
N LYS A 1011 -34.47 106.30 -19.83
CA LYS A 1011 -35.62 107.20 -19.87
C LYS A 1011 -35.75 107.97 -18.56
N ASN A 1012 -36.07 109.26 -18.65
CA ASN A 1012 -36.26 110.11 -17.47
C ASN A 1012 -37.37 109.61 -16.53
N VAL A 1013 -38.40 108.94 -17.07
CA VAL A 1013 -39.50 108.36 -16.30
C VAL A 1013 -38.99 107.28 -15.33
N PHE A 1014 -37.90 106.57 -15.67
CA PHE A 1014 -37.34 105.50 -14.85
C PHE A 1014 -36.55 106.01 -13.63
N LEU A 1015 -36.20 107.30 -13.59
CA LEU A 1015 -35.50 107.89 -12.44
C LEU A 1015 -36.34 107.92 -11.16
N GLY A 1016 -37.65 107.63 -11.24
CA GLY A 1016 -38.49 107.42 -10.06
C GLY A 1016 -38.22 106.09 -9.35
N ASP A 1017 -37.66 105.09 -10.03
CA ASP A 1017 -37.42 103.75 -9.48
C ASP A 1017 -36.09 103.67 -8.73
N THR A 1018 -36.12 103.05 -7.55
CA THR A 1018 -34.98 103.02 -6.62
C THR A 1018 -33.84 102.11 -7.10
N GLU A 1019 -34.17 100.96 -7.67
CA GLU A 1019 -33.22 99.97 -8.17
C GLU A 1019 -32.57 100.45 -9.48
N PHE A 1020 -33.35 101.06 -10.37
CA PHE A 1020 -32.84 101.66 -11.59
C PHE A 1020 -31.79 102.75 -11.31
N LYS A 1021 -32.04 103.61 -10.30
CA LYS A 1021 -31.05 104.61 -9.85
C LYS A 1021 -29.77 103.95 -9.32
N GLU A 1022 -29.87 102.83 -8.61
CA GLU A 1022 -28.69 102.10 -8.13
C GLU A 1022 -27.88 101.52 -9.28
N ILE A 1023 -28.52 100.97 -10.31
CA ILE A 1023 -27.83 100.48 -11.51
C ILE A 1023 -27.02 101.60 -12.18
N LEU A 1024 -27.59 102.81 -12.30
CA LEU A 1024 -26.89 103.96 -12.86
C LEU A 1024 -25.71 104.42 -11.98
N LEU A 1025 -25.89 104.44 -10.66
CA LEU A 1025 -24.83 104.82 -9.71
C LEU A 1025 -23.68 103.79 -9.69
N ASN A 1026 -23.99 102.51 -9.74
CA ASN A 1026 -22.99 101.44 -9.78
C ASN A 1026 -22.13 101.50 -11.07
N ASN A 1027 -22.69 102.08 -12.14
CA ASN A 1027 -22.02 102.24 -13.43
C ASN A 1027 -21.74 103.71 -13.77
N VAL A 1028 -21.57 104.56 -12.75
CA VAL A 1028 -21.55 106.01 -12.94
C VAL A 1028 -20.43 106.53 -13.83
N SER A 1029 -19.29 105.85 -13.89
CA SER A 1029 -18.19 106.20 -14.81
C SER A 1029 -18.65 106.09 -16.27
N PHE A 1030 -19.25 104.97 -16.63
CA PHE A 1030 -19.84 104.75 -17.95
C PHE A 1030 -20.92 105.78 -18.27
N VAL A 1031 -21.85 105.99 -17.34
CA VAL A 1031 -22.96 106.94 -17.53
C VAL A 1031 -22.44 108.38 -17.68
N LYS A 1032 -21.37 108.74 -16.95
CA LYS A 1032 -20.71 110.03 -17.05
C LYS A 1032 -20.09 110.22 -18.44
N ASP A 1033 -19.31 109.26 -18.91
CA ASP A 1033 -18.63 109.35 -20.20
C ASP A 1033 -19.65 109.43 -21.34
N LEU A 1034 -20.69 108.59 -21.29
CA LEU A 1034 -21.82 108.63 -22.22
C LEU A 1034 -22.50 110.00 -22.20
N TYR A 1035 -22.85 110.53 -21.03
CA TYR A 1035 -23.50 111.83 -20.89
C TYR A 1035 -22.63 112.98 -21.42
N GLN A 1036 -21.33 112.97 -21.17
CA GLN A 1036 -20.43 114.04 -21.61
C GLN A 1036 -20.28 114.06 -23.14
N MET A 1037 -20.19 112.89 -23.76
CA MET A 1037 -20.04 112.75 -25.20
C MET A 1037 -21.35 112.94 -25.98
N THR A 1038 -22.53 112.78 -25.36
CA THR A 1038 -23.82 112.99 -26.03
C THR A 1038 -24.09 114.47 -26.32
N SER A 1039 -24.70 114.76 -27.48
CA SER A 1039 -25.06 116.12 -27.88
C SER A 1039 -26.05 116.77 -26.89
N GLN A 1040 -26.01 118.10 -26.77
CA GLN A 1040 -26.81 118.82 -25.75
C GLN A 1040 -28.31 118.56 -25.92
N SER A 1041 -28.83 118.61 -27.15
CA SER A 1041 -30.25 118.41 -27.46
C SER A 1041 -30.79 117.04 -27.05
N GLN A 1042 -29.96 115.99 -27.07
CA GLN A 1042 -30.35 114.62 -26.72
C GLN A 1042 -30.30 114.35 -25.21
N LYS A 1043 -29.61 115.18 -24.42
CA LYS A 1043 -29.45 114.99 -22.96
C LYS A 1043 -30.10 116.08 -22.10
N ASP A 1044 -30.68 117.11 -22.71
CA ASP A 1044 -31.34 118.22 -21.99
C ASP A 1044 -32.51 117.73 -21.13
N GLY A 1045 -33.33 116.81 -21.64
CA GLY A 1045 -34.44 116.25 -20.88
C GLY A 1045 -33.98 115.52 -19.60
N PHE A 1046 -32.94 114.69 -19.72
CA PHE A 1046 -32.33 113.98 -18.60
C PHE A 1046 -31.68 114.93 -17.60
N ARG A 1047 -30.97 115.95 -18.10
CA ARG A 1047 -30.39 117.01 -17.27
C ARG A 1047 -31.45 117.77 -16.47
N ASN A 1048 -32.54 118.18 -17.12
CA ASN A 1048 -33.60 118.96 -16.51
C ASN A 1048 -34.29 118.17 -15.41
N ILE A 1049 -34.64 116.90 -15.67
CA ILE A 1049 -35.29 116.05 -14.66
C ILE A 1049 -34.35 115.71 -13.50
N ILE A 1050 -33.04 115.53 -13.75
CA ILE A 1050 -32.06 115.41 -12.66
C ILE A 1050 -32.04 116.70 -11.82
N ASN A 1051 -31.98 117.88 -12.44
CA ASN A 1051 -31.94 119.15 -11.69
C ASN A 1051 -33.25 119.47 -10.95
N GLU A 1052 -34.39 119.05 -11.47
CA GLU A 1052 -35.69 119.17 -10.80
C GLU A 1052 -35.77 118.26 -9.56
N LYS A 1053 -35.32 117.00 -9.68
CA LYS A 1053 -35.52 115.99 -8.64
C LYS A 1053 -34.37 115.87 -7.63
N ARG A 1054 -33.17 116.38 -7.94
CA ARG A 1054 -31.96 116.21 -7.11
C ARG A 1054 -32.07 116.74 -5.68
N ASP A 1055 -32.86 117.79 -5.44
CA ASP A 1055 -33.03 118.34 -4.08
C ASP A 1055 -33.96 117.48 -3.21
N SER A 1056 -34.78 116.63 -3.82
CA SER A 1056 -35.72 115.73 -3.15
C SER A 1056 -35.26 114.26 -3.07
N ASP A 1057 -34.18 113.89 -3.77
CA ASP A 1057 -33.70 112.51 -3.88
C ASP A 1057 -32.17 112.43 -3.79
N ASN A 1058 -31.66 111.93 -2.66
CA ASN A 1058 -30.23 111.81 -2.39
C ASN A 1058 -29.47 110.99 -3.45
N LYS A 1059 -30.08 109.97 -4.04
CA LYS A 1059 -29.43 109.14 -5.08
C LYS A 1059 -29.31 109.92 -6.39
N ILE A 1060 -30.30 110.74 -6.73
CA ILE A 1060 -30.25 111.64 -7.90
C ILE A 1060 -29.21 112.74 -7.67
N GLU A 1061 -29.11 113.32 -6.47
CA GLU A 1061 -28.05 114.29 -6.13
C GLU A 1061 -26.65 113.69 -6.28
N GLN A 1062 -26.46 112.46 -5.80
CA GLN A 1062 -25.21 111.73 -5.94
C GLN A 1062 -24.86 111.48 -7.40
N LEU A 1063 -25.83 111.00 -8.19
CA LEU A 1063 -25.67 110.74 -9.63
C LEU A 1063 -25.32 112.04 -10.38
N ALA A 1064 -26.02 113.14 -10.07
CA ALA A 1064 -25.79 114.46 -10.66
C ALA A 1064 -24.35 114.96 -10.40
N LYS A 1065 -23.86 114.83 -9.16
CA LYS A 1065 -22.50 115.23 -8.79
C LYS A 1065 -21.45 114.42 -9.53
N GLN A 1066 -21.62 113.10 -9.60
CA GLN A 1066 -20.63 112.21 -10.20
C GLN A 1066 -20.57 112.33 -11.73
N ILE A 1067 -21.71 112.51 -12.40
CA ILE A 1067 -21.77 112.75 -13.86
C ILE A 1067 -21.28 114.17 -14.22
N GLY A 1068 -21.38 115.13 -13.28
CA GLY A 1068 -20.93 116.51 -13.49
C GLY A 1068 -22.03 117.47 -13.95
N ILE A 1069 -23.29 117.19 -13.62
CA ILE A 1069 -24.44 118.06 -13.91
C ILE A 1069 -24.48 119.21 -12.89
N ARG A 1070 -24.18 120.43 -13.36
CA ARG A 1070 -24.22 121.65 -12.54
C ARG A 1070 -25.65 122.13 -12.31
N LYS A 1071 -25.95 122.60 -11.09
CA LYS A 1071 -27.21 123.27 -10.76
C LYS A 1071 -27.42 124.46 -11.69
N THR A 1072 -28.61 124.58 -12.24
CA THR A 1072 -29.04 125.77 -12.99
C THR A 1072 -29.07 126.95 -12.02
N LYS A 1073 -28.46 128.10 -12.36
CA LYS A 1073 -28.57 129.30 -11.51
C LYS A 1073 -30.03 129.73 -11.48
N GLU A 1074 -30.62 129.77 -10.30
CA GLU A 1074 -31.96 130.34 -10.09
C GLU A 1074 -31.99 131.79 -10.57
N GLN A 1075 -32.88 132.10 -11.52
CA GLN A 1075 -33.34 133.47 -11.71
C GLN A 1075 -34.41 133.71 -10.64
N SER A 1076 -34.09 134.59 -9.70
CA SER A 1076 -34.96 135.09 -8.63
C SER A 1076 -36.26 135.70 -9.15
#